data_AF-A0A3M1L866-F1
#
_entry.id   AF-A0A3M1L866-F1
#
_cell.length_a   1.000
_cell.length_b   1.000
_cell.length_c   1.000
_cell.angle_alpha   90.00
_cell.angle_beta   90.00
_cell.angle_gamma   90.00
#
_symmetry.space_group_name_H-M   'P 1'
#
loop_
_entity.id
_entity.type
_entity.pdbx_description
1 polymer ?
#
loop_
_entity_poly.entity_id
_entity_poly.type
_entity_poly.pdbx_seq_one_letter_code
_entity_poly.pdbx_strand_id
1 'polypeptide(L)'
;MAFLIAIGLLGYGFLRLNQGPCPSPDASVGAVVILAILTYSLVTLALLLGSRWSVLLAAAVSFLLLTFVYQAYAPVRLQCYQAEWTGNTSYGLLRVRYPRFLPLEKETRPSPITVWLPRSTVSHTLTFTVPPTLLLTTGEEVSSPPLTTLRASPSEVVEGYLHRVPTQTFSAQAVVEVDVLEGGKGSILKPPPLRLRVDVESARSAGWRHLWDLLLGPTTPLLGLAVTVVGWAWQSYQQRRRKREERLRQIAALPSLEKDERLRRFRQFWREADREGDWDALKALQELWDASWRQDALTTAAEALSKGGRGEAEGWIQVVETFDGRADPEVRAWRNLLDSPKGASEVGERVHACVLLAGRPYGKRLGSLLGERLHALLEQPRGVAECEQAVLKHPRGRWLLRQELIRNFLEDKAQRGEKDSLPARRLLILADQEMVWPPLWPSPRPDDPDPITKALELLGWSANPFGPENAEDEANLLSFFVEPPHWSEIRESRSLVLTGATGAGRTATLLLLTNEVQKQGAFFPVWLPPRSMLAAASHQRLLPTLIGAIARALLSFFVLNPDHFREMTPARRQPILEMIRSALSPPELEEVLRGEGADDDLTTTLLQSAIRVEAPPQEDEPILLALLSRARLTEFHGYALFLDLSAPWDAFLPSPLLWERVRPLLKMVPRLEKAHCHLKIAVPTPQGFVPITVESVHLEWSPERLGKVLDQRLRRVGGESLAQLFGPDRPDDPDGWIVEAAQGSPRRLVRLGNRLLEGFGEKGRLSIRDLEAAVEEEDKVMG
;
A
#
# COMPACT_ATOMS: atom_id res chain seq x y z
N MET A 1 16.25 -28.94 -6.81
CA MET A 1 17.61 -29.06 -6.24
C MET A 1 17.75 -30.27 -5.31
N ALA A 2 16.89 -30.43 -4.29
CA ALA A 2 16.90 -31.59 -3.38
C ALA A 2 16.86 -32.97 -4.12
N PHE A 3 16.07 -33.06 -5.20
CA PHE A 3 16.01 -34.25 -6.05
C PHE A 3 17.36 -34.57 -6.74
N LEU A 4 18.07 -33.56 -7.26
CA LEU A 4 19.39 -33.75 -7.88
C LEU A 4 20.46 -34.16 -6.85
N ILE A 5 20.35 -33.66 -5.62
CA ILE A 5 21.22 -34.06 -4.50
C ILE A 5 20.98 -35.52 -4.11
N ALA A 6 19.72 -35.96 -4.07
CA ALA A 6 19.37 -37.35 -3.79
C ALA A 6 19.91 -38.32 -4.87
N ILE A 7 19.88 -37.92 -6.14
CA ILE A 7 20.45 -38.68 -7.26
C ILE A 7 21.98 -38.79 -7.13
N GLY A 8 22.66 -37.69 -6.79
CA GLY A 8 24.10 -37.68 -6.54
C GLY A 8 24.50 -38.61 -5.39
N LEU A 9 23.72 -38.62 -4.30
CA LEU A 9 23.98 -39.48 -3.13
C LEU A 9 23.73 -40.97 -3.42
N LEU A 10 22.71 -41.30 -4.22
CA LEU A 10 22.44 -42.69 -4.65
C LEU A 10 23.52 -43.22 -5.60
N GLY A 11 23.96 -42.41 -6.57
CA GLY A 11 25.09 -42.76 -7.43
C GLY A 11 26.40 -42.96 -6.66
N TYR A 12 26.65 -42.10 -5.66
CA TYR A 12 27.82 -42.21 -4.78
C TYR A 12 27.77 -43.47 -3.89
N GLY A 13 26.60 -43.81 -3.33
CA GLY A 13 26.40 -45.01 -2.51
C GLY A 13 26.67 -46.31 -3.29
N PHE A 14 26.23 -46.37 -4.55
CA PHE A 14 26.44 -47.54 -5.41
C PHE A 14 27.92 -47.72 -5.81
N LEU A 15 28.61 -46.62 -6.11
CA LEU A 15 30.07 -46.62 -6.36
C LEU A 15 30.89 -47.06 -5.13
N ARG A 16 30.34 -46.90 -3.92
CA ARG A 16 30.99 -47.30 -2.67
C ARG A 16 30.81 -48.80 -2.35
N LEU A 17 29.73 -49.41 -2.82
CA LEU A 17 29.41 -50.83 -2.59
C LEU A 17 30.23 -51.80 -3.47
N ASN A 18 30.86 -51.32 -4.54
CA ASN A 18 31.63 -52.14 -5.50
C ASN A 18 33.16 -52.10 -5.29
N GLN A 19 33.65 -51.92 -4.05
CA GLN A 19 35.09 -51.78 -3.75
C GLN A 19 35.89 -53.10 -3.64
N GLY A 20 35.38 -54.20 -4.18
CA GLY A 20 36.12 -55.48 -4.25
C GLY A 20 37.20 -55.49 -5.36
N PRO A 21 38.27 -56.29 -5.22
CA PRO A 21 39.41 -56.30 -6.15
C PRO A 21 39.12 -56.86 -7.56
N CYS A 22 37.90 -57.32 -7.85
CA CYS A 22 37.41 -57.64 -9.18
C CYS A 22 35.89 -57.40 -9.22
N PRO A 23 35.37 -56.43 -10.00
CA PRO A 23 33.93 -56.30 -10.19
C PRO A 23 33.43 -57.50 -11.02
N SER A 24 32.43 -58.23 -10.50
CA SER A 24 31.75 -59.25 -11.30
C SER A 24 30.98 -58.57 -12.45
N PRO A 25 30.77 -59.26 -13.60
CA PRO A 25 29.98 -58.73 -14.71
C PRO A 25 28.57 -58.27 -14.29
N ASP A 26 28.03 -58.78 -13.18
CA ASP A 26 26.74 -58.38 -12.61
C ASP A 26 26.69 -56.92 -12.12
N ALA A 27 27.84 -56.32 -11.77
CA ALA A 27 27.91 -54.92 -11.36
C ALA A 27 27.54 -53.94 -12.49
N SER A 28 27.77 -54.32 -13.75
CA SER A 28 27.43 -53.51 -14.93
C SER A 28 25.91 -53.48 -15.19
N VAL A 29 25.23 -54.59 -14.88
CA VAL A 29 23.77 -54.71 -15.00
C VAL A 29 23.06 -53.81 -13.97
N GLY A 30 23.57 -53.77 -12.73
CA GLY A 30 23.02 -52.90 -11.69
C GLY A 30 23.09 -51.41 -12.01
N ALA A 31 24.18 -50.94 -12.64
CA ALA A 31 24.32 -49.55 -13.06
C ALA A 31 23.31 -49.16 -14.16
N VAL A 32 23.05 -50.08 -15.11
CA VAL A 32 22.09 -49.87 -16.20
C VAL A 32 20.65 -49.79 -15.68
N VAL A 33 20.30 -50.64 -14.70
CA VAL A 33 18.96 -50.64 -14.08
C VAL A 33 18.69 -49.36 -13.30
N ILE A 34 19.67 -48.87 -12.53
CA ILE A 34 19.53 -47.61 -11.77
C ILE A 34 19.36 -46.41 -12.72
N LEU A 35 20.10 -46.39 -13.83
CA LEU A 35 19.98 -45.33 -14.83
C LEU A 35 18.59 -45.33 -15.50
N ALA A 36 18.02 -46.50 -15.77
CA ALA A 36 16.67 -46.63 -16.31
C ALA A 36 15.60 -46.12 -15.33
N ILE A 37 15.73 -46.41 -14.03
CA ILE A 37 14.81 -45.91 -12.99
C ILE A 37 14.88 -44.39 -12.85
N LEU A 38 16.09 -43.81 -12.91
CA LEU A 38 16.29 -42.36 -12.88
C LEU A 38 15.67 -41.67 -14.10
N THR A 39 15.84 -42.27 -15.27
CA THR A 39 15.24 -41.81 -16.54
C THR A 39 13.72 -41.78 -16.44
N TYR A 40 13.10 -42.87 -15.96
CA TYR A 40 11.66 -42.97 -15.78
C TYR A 40 11.12 -41.93 -14.78
N SER A 41 11.84 -41.71 -13.67
CA SER A 41 11.44 -40.75 -12.64
C SER A 41 11.46 -39.30 -13.13
N LEU A 42 12.48 -38.93 -13.93
CA LEU A 42 12.59 -37.61 -14.55
C LEU A 42 11.47 -37.34 -15.56
N VAL A 43 11.12 -38.32 -16.38
CA VAL A 43 10.01 -38.21 -17.36
C VAL A 43 8.66 -38.08 -16.64
N THR A 44 8.45 -38.84 -15.56
CA THR A 44 7.21 -38.79 -14.76
C THR A 44 7.03 -37.43 -14.07
N LEU A 45 8.11 -36.87 -13.51
CA LEU A 45 8.10 -35.53 -12.91
C LEU A 45 7.82 -34.44 -13.95
N ALA A 46 8.39 -34.57 -15.15
CA ALA A 46 8.17 -33.65 -16.26
C ALA A 46 6.72 -33.67 -16.78
N LEU A 47 6.06 -34.83 -16.75
CA LEU A 47 4.64 -34.99 -17.08
C LEU A 47 3.73 -34.33 -16.05
N LEU A 48 4.06 -34.44 -14.75
CA LEU A 48 3.31 -33.79 -13.67
C LEU A 48 3.38 -32.26 -13.70
N LEU A 49 4.46 -31.70 -14.23
CA LEU A 49 4.64 -30.24 -14.39
C LEU A 49 3.88 -29.65 -15.59
N GLY A 50 3.13 -30.47 -16.35
CA GLY A 50 2.12 -30.01 -17.32
C GLY A 50 2.62 -29.34 -18.59
N SER A 51 3.95 -29.16 -18.75
CA SER A 51 4.51 -28.55 -19.97
C SER A 51 4.94 -29.64 -20.96
N ARG A 52 4.43 -29.59 -22.20
CA ARG A 52 4.84 -30.54 -23.26
C ARG A 52 6.35 -30.50 -23.55
N TRP A 53 7.01 -29.40 -23.21
CA TRP A 53 8.44 -29.18 -23.44
C TRP A 53 9.34 -29.80 -22.37
N SER A 54 8.90 -29.89 -21.12
CA SER A 54 9.68 -30.54 -20.06
C SER A 54 9.88 -32.03 -20.32
N VAL A 55 8.91 -32.68 -20.97
CA VAL A 55 8.97 -34.11 -21.33
C VAL A 55 10.02 -34.37 -22.41
N LEU A 56 10.06 -33.54 -23.45
CA LEU A 56 11.05 -33.67 -24.54
C LEU A 56 12.48 -33.41 -24.05
N LEU A 57 12.66 -32.41 -23.18
CA LEU A 57 13.97 -32.11 -22.60
C LEU A 57 14.45 -33.24 -21.67
N ALA A 58 13.57 -33.78 -20.83
CA ALA A 58 13.90 -34.91 -19.94
C ALA A 58 14.28 -36.17 -20.74
N ALA A 59 13.59 -36.46 -21.84
CA ALA A 59 13.90 -37.58 -22.71
C ALA A 59 15.27 -37.42 -23.40
N ALA A 60 15.57 -36.22 -23.93
CA ALA A 60 16.85 -35.94 -24.58
C ALA A 60 18.05 -36.06 -23.63
N VAL A 61 17.92 -35.52 -22.41
CA VAL A 61 18.98 -35.59 -21.37
C VAL A 61 19.22 -37.04 -20.95
N SER A 62 18.16 -37.83 -20.81
CA SER A 62 18.27 -39.23 -20.40
C SER A 62 18.93 -40.11 -21.47
N PHE A 63 18.61 -39.89 -22.74
CA PHE A 63 19.23 -40.60 -23.87
C PHE A 63 20.74 -40.32 -23.96
N LEU A 64 21.13 -39.05 -23.74
CA LEU A 64 22.54 -38.64 -23.71
C LEU A 64 23.30 -39.33 -22.57
N LEU A 65 22.75 -39.35 -21.36
CA LEU A 65 23.34 -40.03 -20.20
C LEU A 65 23.54 -41.53 -20.42
N LEU A 66 22.55 -42.21 -21.01
CA LEU A 66 22.61 -43.64 -21.30
C LEU A 66 23.74 -43.98 -22.29
N THR A 67 23.84 -43.19 -23.37
CA THR A 67 24.88 -43.35 -24.39
C THR A 67 26.28 -43.16 -23.80
N PHE A 68 26.41 -42.21 -22.86
CA PHE A 68 27.65 -41.90 -22.17
C PHE A 68 28.13 -43.02 -21.25
N VAL A 69 27.22 -43.56 -20.42
CA VAL A 69 27.52 -44.66 -19.51
C VAL A 69 27.94 -45.89 -20.29
N TYR A 70 27.29 -46.15 -21.44
CA TYR A 70 27.67 -47.26 -22.31
C TYR A 70 29.09 -47.12 -22.87
N GLN A 71 29.48 -45.93 -23.31
CA GLN A 71 30.82 -45.67 -23.85
C GLN A 71 31.92 -45.74 -22.78
N ALA A 72 31.64 -45.32 -21.55
CA ALA A 72 32.63 -45.34 -20.46
C ALA A 72 33.00 -46.76 -19.97
N TYR A 73 32.18 -47.78 -20.26
CA TYR A 73 32.34 -49.13 -19.68
C TYR A 73 32.77 -50.24 -20.67
N ALA A 74 32.98 -49.92 -21.94
CA ALA A 74 33.45 -50.87 -22.95
C ALA A 74 34.88 -50.52 -23.39
N PRO A 75 35.96 -51.31 -23.18
CA PRO A 75 36.26 -52.40 -22.24
C PRO A 75 37.65 -52.19 -21.54
N VAL A 76 37.71 -51.99 -20.22
CA VAL A 76 39.01 -51.94 -19.51
C VAL A 76 39.42 -53.36 -19.08
N ARG A 77 40.17 -54.08 -19.94
CA ARG A 77 40.79 -55.38 -19.58
C ARG A 77 42.09 -55.14 -18.81
N LEU A 78 42.08 -55.37 -17.50
CA LEU A 78 43.27 -55.38 -16.64
C LEU A 78 44.19 -56.57 -17.02
N GLN A 79 45.45 -56.30 -17.39
CA GLN A 79 46.49 -57.34 -17.59
C GLN A 79 47.61 -57.12 -16.57
N CYS A 80 47.94 -58.18 -15.81
CA CYS A 80 48.98 -58.15 -14.77
C CYS A 80 50.39 -58.32 -15.36
N TYR A 81 51.36 -57.63 -14.76
CA TYR A 81 52.79 -57.66 -15.12
C TYR A 81 53.50 -58.84 -14.42
N GLN A 82 54.65 -59.26 -14.95
CA GLN A 82 55.54 -60.23 -14.29
C GLN A 82 56.93 -59.60 -14.09
N ALA A 83 57.42 -59.63 -12.85
CA ALA A 83 58.78 -59.20 -12.50
C ALA A 83 59.57 -60.41 -12.01
N GLU A 84 60.79 -60.57 -12.51
CA GLU A 84 61.69 -61.68 -12.18
C GLU A 84 63.05 -61.09 -11.76
N TRP A 85 63.59 -61.54 -10.62
CA TRP A 85 64.87 -61.09 -10.10
C TRP A 85 65.90 -62.20 -10.20
N THR A 86 67.07 -61.88 -10.76
CA THR A 86 68.20 -62.80 -10.92
C THR A 86 69.48 -62.07 -10.51
N GLY A 87 70.25 -62.56 -9.55
CA GLY A 87 71.46 -61.86 -9.09
C GLY A 87 72.42 -62.71 -8.27
N ASN A 88 73.68 -62.30 -8.22
CA ASN A 88 74.73 -62.85 -7.36
C ASN A 88 75.15 -61.82 -6.28
N THR A 89 76.12 -62.13 -5.43
CA THR A 89 76.53 -61.34 -4.26
C THR A 89 77.12 -59.96 -4.55
N SER A 90 77.31 -59.58 -5.81
CA SER A 90 77.93 -58.30 -6.22
C SER A 90 77.09 -57.49 -7.22
N TYR A 91 76.05 -58.09 -7.82
CA TYR A 91 75.14 -57.42 -8.74
C TYR A 91 73.78 -58.13 -8.75
N GLY A 92 72.71 -57.36 -8.93
CA GLY A 92 71.35 -57.89 -9.09
C GLY A 92 70.69 -57.36 -10.34
N LEU A 93 70.10 -58.25 -11.14
CA LEU A 93 69.37 -57.95 -12.36
C LEU A 93 67.87 -58.15 -12.12
N LEU A 94 67.08 -57.08 -12.24
CA LEU A 94 65.62 -57.14 -12.27
C LEU A 94 65.12 -57.12 -13.72
N ARG A 95 64.32 -58.10 -14.12
CA ARG A 95 63.58 -58.11 -15.39
C ARG A 95 62.11 -57.83 -15.15
N VAL A 96 61.61 -56.71 -15.66
CA VAL A 96 60.18 -56.37 -15.61
C VAL A 96 59.57 -56.53 -17.00
N ARG A 97 58.62 -57.45 -17.16
CA ARG A 97 57.87 -57.69 -18.40
C ARG A 97 56.59 -56.89 -18.44
N TYR A 98 56.50 -55.95 -19.39
CA TYR A 98 55.30 -55.16 -19.66
C TYR A 98 54.37 -55.87 -20.66
N PRO A 99 53.04 -55.88 -20.45
CA PRO A 99 52.06 -56.36 -21.42
C PRO A 99 52.08 -55.48 -22.67
N ARG A 100 51.50 -55.99 -23.76
CA ARG A 100 51.73 -55.56 -25.15
C ARG A 100 51.40 -54.09 -25.50
N PHE A 101 50.80 -53.30 -24.59
CA PHE A 101 50.35 -51.93 -24.88
C PHE A 101 50.78 -50.95 -23.79
N LEU A 102 51.77 -50.10 -24.11
CA LEU A 102 52.02 -48.84 -23.40
C LEU A 102 51.32 -47.71 -24.18
N PRO A 103 50.48 -46.87 -23.53
CA PRO A 103 49.77 -45.78 -24.19
C PRO A 103 50.77 -44.76 -24.78
N LEU A 104 50.38 -44.16 -25.91
CA LEU A 104 51.28 -43.43 -26.81
C LEU A 104 51.45 -41.94 -26.45
N GLU A 105 50.74 -41.44 -25.43
CA GLU A 105 50.53 -39.99 -25.28
C GLU A 105 51.34 -39.31 -24.17
N LYS A 106 51.76 -38.08 -24.49
CA LYS A 106 52.73 -37.24 -23.77
C LYS A 106 52.16 -36.47 -22.57
N GLU A 107 50.84 -36.50 -22.32
CA GLU A 107 50.21 -35.60 -21.32
C GLU A 107 49.75 -36.29 -20.03
N THR A 108 49.79 -37.62 -19.96
CA THR A 108 49.55 -38.35 -18.71
C THR A 108 50.89 -38.69 -18.06
N ARG A 109 51.14 -38.23 -16.83
CA ARG A 109 52.29 -38.68 -16.02
C ARG A 109 52.29 -40.22 -16.03
N PRO A 110 53.25 -40.90 -16.67
CA PRO A 110 53.27 -42.35 -16.63
C PRO A 110 53.46 -42.81 -15.19
N SER A 111 53.02 -44.02 -14.87
CA SER A 111 53.23 -44.57 -13.54
C SER A 111 54.74 -44.77 -13.31
N PRO A 112 55.33 -44.21 -12.24
CA PRO A 112 56.76 -44.34 -12.01
C PRO A 112 57.13 -45.79 -11.69
N ILE A 113 58.23 -46.25 -12.26
CA ILE A 113 59.00 -47.37 -11.77
C ILE A 113 59.74 -46.88 -10.54
N THR A 114 59.27 -47.29 -9.37
CA THR A 114 59.90 -46.94 -8.09
C THR A 114 60.73 -48.10 -7.58
N VAL A 115 62.05 -47.88 -7.47
CA VAL A 115 62.98 -48.87 -6.89
C VAL A 115 63.25 -48.52 -5.44
N TRP A 116 62.84 -49.40 -4.52
CA TRP A 116 63.09 -49.25 -3.09
C TRP A 116 64.35 -49.99 -2.70
N LEU A 117 65.43 -49.26 -2.44
CA LEU A 117 66.67 -49.84 -1.94
C LEU A 117 66.62 -49.99 -0.41
N PRO A 118 67.12 -51.10 0.17
CA PRO A 118 67.22 -51.24 1.61
C PRO A 118 68.10 -50.12 2.20
N ARG A 119 67.81 -49.70 3.44
CA ARG A 119 68.63 -48.71 4.15
C ARG A 119 70.04 -49.26 4.34
N SER A 120 70.96 -48.79 3.50
CA SER A 120 72.39 -49.11 3.57
C SER A 120 73.17 -47.83 3.79
N THR A 121 74.38 -47.91 4.34
CA THR A 121 75.29 -46.76 4.47
C THR A 121 76.08 -46.47 3.19
N VAL A 122 75.84 -47.21 2.11
CA VAL A 122 76.64 -47.20 0.87
C VAL A 122 75.79 -46.70 -0.31
N SER A 123 76.37 -45.86 -1.16
CA SER A 123 75.71 -45.41 -2.38
C SER A 123 75.54 -46.56 -3.37
N HIS A 124 74.38 -46.66 -4.00
CA HIS A 124 74.10 -47.68 -5.02
C HIS A 124 74.05 -47.03 -6.41
N THR A 125 74.53 -47.74 -7.43
CA THR A 125 74.42 -47.35 -8.83
C THR A 125 73.43 -48.28 -9.52
N LEU A 126 72.31 -47.71 -9.98
CA LEU A 126 71.26 -48.39 -10.73
C LEU A 126 71.46 -48.14 -12.22
N THR A 127 71.64 -49.18 -13.01
CA THR A 127 71.72 -49.05 -14.48
C THR A 127 70.50 -49.68 -15.11
N PHE A 128 69.67 -48.86 -15.76
CA PHE A 128 68.49 -49.28 -16.49
C PHE A 128 68.86 -49.52 -17.94
N THR A 129 68.66 -50.74 -18.40
CA THR A 129 68.76 -51.13 -19.81
C THR A 129 67.35 -51.23 -20.37
N VAL A 130 67.03 -50.33 -21.30
CA VAL A 130 65.67 -50.16 -21.83
C VAL A 130 65.69 -50.43 -23.34
N PRO A 131 64.72 -51.19 -23.89
CA PRO A 131 64.62 -51.40 -25.32
C PRO A 131 64.56 -50.07 -26.09
N PRO A 132 65.17 -49.97 -27.29
CA PRO A 132 65.26 -48.71 -28.06
C PRO A 132 63.89 -48.12 -28.47
N THR A 133 62.84 -48.93 -28.37
CA THR A 133 61.44 -48.58 -28.60
C THR A 133 60.80 -47.80 -27.44
N LEU A 134 61.48 -47.67 -26.29
CA LEU A 134 61.01 -47.01 -25.08
C LEU A 134 62.02 -45.95 -24.60
N LEU A 135 61.52 -44.94 -23.90
CA LEU A 135 62.28 -43.87 -23.27
C LEU A 135 62.08 -43.97 -21.77
N LEU A 136 63.15 -43.91 -20.98
CA LEU A 136 63.06 -43.75 -19.53
C LEU A 136 63.38 -42.29 -19.22
N THR A 137 62.55 -41.63 -18.42
CA THR A 137 62.77 -40.25 -17.98
C THR A 137 62.76 -40.23 -16.46
N THR A 138 63.71 -39.54 -15.83
CA THR A 138 63.81 -39.48 -14.37
C THR A 138 63.67 -38.03 -13.95
N GLY A 139 62.53 -37.66 -13.38
CA GLY A 139 62.21 -36.26 -13.07
C GLY A 139 62.16 -35.38 -14.33
N GLU A 140 63.14 -34.50 -14.47
CA GLU A 140 63.19 -33.45 -15.52
C GLU A 140 64.17 -33.75 -16.66
N GLU A 141 65.04 -34.75 -16.53
CA GLU A 141 66.00 -35.12 -17.59
C GLU A 141 65.49 -36.31 -18.42
N VAL A 142 65.42 -36.10 -19.73
CA VAL A 142 65.16 -37.15 -20.71
C VAL A 142 66.49 -37.81 -21.05
N SER A 143 66.73 -39.04 -20.56
CA SER A 143 67.93 -39.78 -20.92
C SER A 143 67.76 -40.48 -22.27
N SER A 144 68.83 -40.49 -23.07
CA SER A 144 68.86 -41.17 -24.36
C SER A 144 69.13 -42.68 -24.17
N PRO A 145 68.33 -43.59 -24.78
CA PRO A 145 68.55 -45.03 -24.72
C PRO A 145 69.88 -45.43 -25.39
N PRO A 146 70.46 -46.62 -25.10
CA PRO A 146 69.83 -47.78 -24.45
C PRO A 146 70.12 -47.95 -22.95
N LEU A 147 70.99 -47.12 -22.37
CA LEU A 147 71.51 -47.30 -21.01
C LEU A 147 71.35 -46.01 -20.20
N THR A 148 70.69 -46.07 -19.05
CA THR A 148 70.58 -44.93 -18.13
C THR A 148 71.06 -45.34 -16.75
N THR A 149 72.13 -44.69 -16.27
CA THR A 149 72.71 -44.98 -14.96
C THR A 149 72.36 -43.88 -13.96
N LEU A 150 71.71 -44.26 -12.86
CA LEU A 150 71.34 -43.38 -11.76
C LEU A 150 72.13 -43.77 -10.51
N ARG A 151 72.71 -42.78 -9.82
CA ARG A 151 73.31 -43.00 -8.49
C ARG A 151 72.29 -42.64 -7.43
N ALA A 152 71.97 -43.61 -6.58
CA ALA A 152 71.06 -43.44 -5.46
C ALA A 152 71.85 -43.30 -4.15
N SER A 153 71.56 -42.25 -3.39
CA SER A 153 72.11 -42.11 -2.03
C SER A 153 71.41 -43.07 -1.06
N PRO A 154 72.06 -43.44 0.06
CA PRO A 154 71.39 -44.06 1.21
C PRO A 154 70.04 -43.40 1.52
N SER A 155 68.96 -44.18 1.53
CA SER A 155 67.59 -43.74 1.88
C SER A 155 66.80 -42.98 0.81
N GLU A 156 67.30 -42.85 -0.41
CA GLU A 156 66.63 -42.11 -1.49
C GLU A 156 65.74 -43.03 -2.33
N VAL A 157 64.52 -42.57 -2.64
CA VAL A 157 63.60 -43.25 -3.55
C VAL A 157 63.88 -42.74 -4.96
N VAL A 158 64.26 -43.64 -5.86
CA VAL A 158 64.50 -43.29 -7.26
C VAL A 158 63.25 -43.63 -8.08
N GLU A 159 62.66 -42.61 -8.70
CA GLU A 159 61.52 -42.74 -9.60
C GLU A 159 61.95 -42.55 -11.06
N GLY A 160 61.67 -43.55 -11.90
CA GLY A 160 61.85 -43.48 -13.35
C GLY A 160 60.53 -43.69 -14.09
N TYR A 161 60.30 -42.95 -15.16
CA TYR A 161 59.06 -42.92 -15.92
C TYR A 161 59.30 -43.51 -17.31
N LEU A 162 58.57 -44.57 -17.68
CA LEU A 162 58.75 -45.26 -18.96
C LEU A 162 57.74 -44.76 -19.99
N HIS A 163 58.22 -44.20 -21.09
CA HIS A 163 57.45 -43.70 -22.21
C HIS A 163 57.69 -44.53 -23.47
N ARG A 164 56.73 -44.56 -24.39
CA ARG A 164 56.90 -45.15 -25.72
C ARG A 164 57.43 -44.12 -26.71
N VAL A 165 58.38 -44.51 -27.56
CA VAL A 165 58.81 -43.65 -28.67
C VAL A 165 57.69 -43.58 -29.73
N PRO A 166 57.19 -42.39 -30.10
CA PRO A 166 55.98 -42.25 -30.94
C PRO A 166 56.05 -42.90 -32.32
N THR A 167 57.26 -43.13 -32.85
CA THR A 167 57.49 -43.49 -34.24
C THR A 167 57.55 -45.00 -34.53
N GLN A 168 57.45 -45.87 -33.52
CA GLN A 168 57.59 -47.33 -33.73
C GLN A 168 56.35 -48.11 -33.28
N THR A 169 55.86 -49.01 -34.14
CA THR A 169 54.80 -49.97 -33.83
C THR A 169 55.31 -51.06 -32.89
N PHE A 170 54.79 -51.09 -31.67
CA PHE A 170 55.17 -52.06 -30.64
C PHE A 170 54.34 -53.33 -30.78
N SER A 171 54.97 -54.49 -30.98
CA SER A 171 54.26 -55.78 -31.07
C SER A 171 54.75 -56.86 -30.09
N ALA A 172 55.79 -56.59 -29.30
CA ALA A 172 56.38 -57.56 -28.37
C ALA A 172 56.35 -57.05 -26.92
N GLN A 173 56.49 -57.95 -25.95
CA GLN A 173 56.65 -57.61 -24.53
C GLN A 173 57.93 -56.79 -24.34
N ALA A 174 57.86 -55.70 -23.58
CA ALA A 174 59.06 -54.96 -23.20
C ALA A 174 59.65 -55.58 -21.94
N VAL A 175 60.95 -55.91 -21.98
CA VAL A 175 61.72 -56.29 -20.79
C VAL A 175 62.58 -55.09 -20.42
N VAL A 176 62.35 -54.52 -19.24
CA VAL A 176 63.28 -53.54 -18.67
C VAL A 176 64.21 -54.29 -17.72
N GLU A 177 65.51 -54.15 -17.95
CA GLU A 177 66.56 -54.75 -17.15
C GLU A 177 67.16 -53.69 -16.23
N VAL A 178 67.28 -53.98 -14.93
CA VAL A 178 67.87 -53.04 -13.95
C VAL A 178 69.02 -53.74 -13.23
N ASP A 179 70.23 -53.24 -13.46
CA ASP A 179 71.45 -53.68 -12.78
C ASP A 179 71.71 -52.81 -11.56
N VAL A 180 71.90 -53.44 -10.39
CA VAL A 180 72.19 -52.75 -9.13
C VAL A 180 73.62 -53.06 -8.69
N LEU A 181 74.48 -52.04 -8.60
CA LEU A 181 75.88 -52.12 -8.19
C LEU A 181 76.13 -51.30 -6.92
N GLU A 182 76.79 -51.87 -5.90
CA GLU A 182 77.13 -51.17 -4.66
C GLU A 182 78.47 -50.40 -4.82
N GLY A 183 78.48 -49.12 -4.44
CA GLY A 183 79.63 -48.22 -4.57
C GLY A 183 80.60 -48.31 -3.39
N GLY A 184 81.50 -49.29 -3.39
CA GLY A 184 82.55 -49.42 -2.37
C GLY A 184 83.33 -50.71 -2.53
N LYS A 185 84.65 -50.70 -2.29
CA LYS A 185 85.57 -51.82 -2.56
C LYS A 185 85.07 -53.18 -1.98
N GLY A 186 84.58 -54.04 -2.87
CA GLY A 186 84.74 -55.50 -2.81
C GLY A 186 84.21 -56.28 -1.60
N SER A 187 83.27 -55.73 -0.83
CA SER A 187 82.62 -56.45 0.27
C SER A 187 81.29 -57.08 -0.15
N ILE A 188 81.08 -58.31 0.31
CA ILE A 188 80.01 -59.26 -0.09
C ILE A 188 78.66 -58.85 0.50
N LEU A 189 77.67 -58.53 -0.34
CA LEU A 189 76.27 -58.44 0.07
C LEU A 189 75.66 -59.84 0.13
N LYS A 190 75.16 -60.26 1.30
CA LYS A 190 74.13 -61.30 1.39
C LYS A 190 72.79 -60.61 1.15
N PRO A 191 72.06 -60.88 0.05
CA PRO A 191 70.87 -60.09 -0.28
C PRO A 191 69.70 -60.43 0.64
N PRO A 192 69.08 -59.48 1.36
CA PRO A 192 67.68 -59.59 1.70
C PRO A 192 66.83 -59.40 0.43
N PRO A 193 65.61 -59.97 0.35
CA PRO A 193 64.77 -59.85 -0.83
C PRO A 193 64.38 -58.39 -1.06
N LEU A 194 64.91 -57.79 -2.13
CA LEU A 194 64.46 -56.51 -2.67
C LEU A 194 62.97 -56.63 -3.05
N ARG A 195 62.09 -56.02 -2.26
CA ARG A 195 60.67 -55.89 -2.60
C ARG A 195 60.48 -54.65 -3.46
N LEU A 196 60.53 -54.82 -4.78
CA LEU A 196 60.07 -53.79 -5.70
C LEU A 196 58.53 -53.79 -5.76
N ARG A 197 57.93 -52.61 -5.61
CA ARG A 197 56.51 -52.38 -5.81
C ARG A 197 56.36 -51.36 -6.95
N VAL A 198 55.78 -51.80 -8.06
CA VAL A 198 55.43 -50.94 -9.20
C VAL A 198 53.92 -50.66 -9.08
N ASP A 199 53.54 -49.45 -8.72
CA ASP A 199 52.12 -49.05 -8.62
C ASP A 199 51.67 -48.48 -9.98
N VAL A 200 50.55 -48.99 -10.52
CA VAL A 200 49.98 -48.56 -11.82
C VAL A 200 48.68 -47.80 -11.59
N GLU A 201 48.39 -46.81 -12.43
CA GLU A 201 47.13 -46.06 -12.39
C GLU A 201 45.91 -47.01 -12.45
N SER A 202 45.01 -46.87 -11.46
CA SER A 202 43.84 -47.74 -11.38
C SER A 202 42.87 -47.49 -12.56
N ALA A 203 42.24 -48.55 -13.07
CA ALA A 203 41.20 -48.47 -14.11
C ALA A 203 40.09 -47.46 -13.77
N ARG A 204 39.81 -47.26 -12.47
CA ARG A 204 38.84 -46.30 -11.96
C ARG A 204 39.27 -44.85 -12.20
N SER A 205 40.55 -44.54 -11.99
CA SER A 205 41.10 -43.21 -12.21
C SER A 205 41.06 -42.83 -13.69
N ALA A 206 41.41 -43.78 -14.57
CA ALA A 206 41.35 -43.60 -16.02
C ALA A 206 39.91 -43.44 -16.52
N GLY A 207 38.98 -44.30 -16.07
CA GLY A 207 37.57 -44.19 -16.45
C GLY A 207 36.89 -42.91 -15.95
N TRP A 208 37.23 -42.46 -14.75
CA TRP A 208 36.70 -41.20 -14.19
C TRP A 208 37.19 -39.97 -14.95
N ARG A 209 38.46 -39.96 -15.37
CA ARG A 209 39.01 -38.88 -16.19
C ARG A 209 38.32 -38.82 -17.55
N HIS A 210 38.18 -39.96 -18.23
CA HIS A 210 37.51 -40.03 -19.53
C HIS A 210 36.04 -39.57 -19.46
N LEU A 211 35.35 -39.88 -18.36
CA LEU A 211 34.00 -39.37 -18.10
C LEU A 211 33.97 -37.83 -18.02
N TRP A 212 34.92 -37.22 -17.31
CA TRP A 212 34.99 -35.76 -17.18
C TRP A 212 35.41 -35.06 -18.46
N ASP A 213 36.36 -35.63 -19.22
CA ASP A 213 36.80 -35.09 -20.50
C ASP A 213 35.67 -35.13 -21.54
N LEU A 214 34.85 -36.19 -21.51
CA LEU A 214 33.64 -36.21 -22.31
C LEU A 214 32.62 -35.18 -21.77
N LEU A 215 32.37 -35.07 -20.46
CA LEU A 215 31.34 -34.17 -19.91
C LEU A 215 31.65 -32.67 -20.07
N LEU A 216 32.92 -32.30 -20.00
CA LEU A 216 33.39 -30.91 -19.96
C LEU A 216 34.29 -30.53 -21.14
N GLY A 217 34.54 -31.46 -22.07
CA GLY A 217 35.35 -31.22 -23.25
C GLY A 217 34.76 -30.14 -24.18
N PRO A 218 35.59 -29.44 -24.95
CA PRO A 218 35.17 -28.33 -25.81
C PRO A 218 34.23 -28.75 -26.97
N THR A 219 34.02 -30.04 -27.20
CA THR A 219 33.24 -30.59 -28.32
C THR A 219 31.91 -31.22 -27.92
N THR A 220 31.49 -31.18 -26.65
CA THR A 220 30.24 -31.86 -26.26
C THR A 220 28.96 -31.04 -26.50
N PRO A 221 27.89 -31.65 -27.05
CA PRO A 221 26.61 -31.00 -27.33
C PRO A 221 25.83 -30.56 -26.07
N LEU A 222 26.25 -30.98 -24.87
CA LEU A 222 25.59 -30.64 -23.60
C LEU A 222 25.68 -29.14 -23.28
N LEU A 223 26.80 -28.49 -23.63
CA LEU A 223 26.96 -27.06 -23.39
C LEU A 223 26.00 -26.23 -24.27
N GLY A 224 25.80 -26.63 -25.53
CA GLY A 224 24.85 -26.00 -26.44
C GLY A 224 23.39 -26.17 -25.99
N LEU A 225 23.04 -27.34 -25.44
CA LEU A 225 21.72 -27.58 -24.85
C LEU A 225 21.49 -26.74 -23.58
N ALA A 226 22.50 -26.62 -22.71
CA ALA A 226 22.40 -25.79 -21.52
C ALA A 226 22.18 -24.31 -21.87
N VAL A 227 22.94 -23.78 -22.84
CA VAL A 227 22.80 -22.38 -23.29
C VAL A 227 21.44 -22.13 -23.92
N THR A 228 20.91 -23.06 -24.73
CA THR A 228 19.58 -22.90 -25.35
C THR A 228 18.43 -22.94 -24.33
N VAL A 229 18.51 -23.83 -23.32
CA VAL A 229 17.52 -23.87 -22.22
C VAL A 229 17.55 -22.59 -21.40
N VAL A 230 18.74 -22.10 -21.05
CA VAL A 230 18.90 -20.83 -20.32
C VAL A 230 18.41 -19.65 -21.15
N GLY A 231 18.73 -19.60 -22.45
CA GLY A 231 18.26 -18.57 -23.37
C GLY A 231 16.73 -18.54 -23.50
N TRP A 232 16.09 -19.71 -23.63
CA TRP A 232 14.62 -19.80 -23.68
C TRP A 232 13.95 -19.43 -22.35
N ALA A 233 14.51 -19.89 -21.22
CA ALA A 233 14.02 -19.53 -19.90
C ALA A 233 14.12 -18.01 -19.66
N TRP A 234 15.23 -17.41 -20.07
CA TRP A 234 15.44 -15.96 -20.01
C TRP A 234 14.47 -15.19 -20.91
N GLN A 235 14.28 -15.64 -22.16
CA GLN A 235 13.34 -15.01 -23.09
C GLN A 235 11.89 -15.10 -22.57
N SER A 236 11.50 -16.25 -22.04
CA SER A 236 10.18 -16.47 -21.44
C SER A 236 9.97 -15.60 -20.20
N TYR A 237 11.00 -15.46 -19.36
CA TYR A 237 10.99 -14.56 -18.21
C TYR A 237 10.84 -13.10 -18.63
N GLN A 238 11.61 -12.66 -19.63
CA GLN A 238 11.53 -11.29 -20.17
C GLN A 238 10.16 -10.99 -20.79
N GLN A 239 9.56 -11.94 -21.51
CA GLN A 239 8.21 -11.77 -22.06
C GLN A 239 7.16 -11.63 -20.95
N ARG A 240 7.22 -12.45 -19.90
CA ARG A 240 6.31 -12.31 -18.74
C ARG A 240 6.50 -10.99 -18.02
N ARG A 241 7.76 -10.55 -17.84
CA ARG A 241 8.08 -9.27 -17.22
C ARG A 241 7.52 -8.09 -18.02
N ARG A 242 7.69 -8.07 -19.35
CA ARG A 242 7.13 -7.00 -20.21
C ARG A 242 5.61 -6.95 -20.15
N LYS A 243 4.94 -8.11 -20.26
CA LYS A 243 3.47 -8.19 -20.13
C LYS A 243 3.00 -7.69 -18.77
N ARG A 244 3.71 -8.04 -17.70
CA ARG A 244 3.43 -7.58 -16.33
C ARG A 244 3.62 -6.07 -16.19
N GLU A 245 4.71 -5.51 -16.68
CA GLU A 245 4.97 -4.07 -16.66
C GLU A 245 3.92 -3.29 -17.48
N GLU A 246 3.51 -3.82 -18.64
CA GLU A 246 2.47 -3.24 -19.47
C GLU A 246 1.10 -3.25 -18.77
N ARG A 247 0.74 -4.37 -18.11
CA ARG A 247 -0.49 -4.44 -17.30
C ARG A 247 -0.47 -3.49 -16.13
N LEU A 248 0.62 -3.41 -15.38
CA LEU A 248 0.73 -2.47 -14.26
C LEU A 248 0.59 -1.02 -14.74
N ARG A 249 1.11 -0.68 -15.93
CA ARG A 249 0.86 0.63 -16.55
C ARG A 249 -0.59 0.85 -16.93
N GLN A 250 -1.27 -0.16 -17.49
CA GLN A 250 -2.70 -0.08 -17.83
C GLN A 250 -3.57 0.07 -16.57
N ILE A 251 -3.23 -0.65 -15.49
CA ILE A 251 -3.88 -0.55 -14.18
C ILE A 251 -3.66 0.85 -13.59
N ALA A 252 -2.43 1.37 -13.65
CA ALA A 252 -2.12 2.72 -13.18
C ALA A 252 -2.81 3.83 -13.99
N ALA A 253 -3.20 3.56 -15.24
CA ALA A 253 -3.94 4.51 -16.08
C ALA A 253 -5.45 4.52 -15.79
N LEU A 254 -5.99 3.50 -15.11
CA LEU A 254 -7.43 3.41 -14.83
C LEU A 254 -8.04 4.66 -14.16
N PRO A 255 -7.42 5.32 -13.16
CA PRO A 255 -7.98 6.53 -12.55
C PRO A 255 -8.26 7.67 -13.55
N SER A 256 -7.60 7.69 -14.70
CA SER A 256 -7.80 8.71 -15.74
C SER A 256 -9.01 8.45 -16.65
N LEU A 257 -9.57 7.24 -16.63
CA LEU A 257 -10.71 6.88 -17.47
C LEU A 257 -12.01 7.45 -16.90
N GLU A 258 -13.01 7.66 -17.76
CA GLU A 258 -14.36 8.03 -17.36
C GLU A 258 -14.99 6.96 -16.44
N LYS A 259 -15.86 7.37 -15.51
CA LYS A 259 -16.36 6.55 -14.38
C LYS A 259 -16.84 5.15 -14.82
N ASP A 260 -17.65 5.08 -15.87
CA ASP A 260 -18.24 3.82 -16.35
C ASP A 260 -17.25 2.91 -17.11
N GLU A 261 -16.30 3.50 -17.84
CA GLU A 261 -15.26 2.73 -18.54
C GLU A 261 -14.19 2.24 -17.58
N ARG A 262 -13.77 3.09 -16.63
CA ARG A 262 -12.82 2.80 -15.56
C ARG A 262 -13.18 1.50 -14.84
N LEU A 263 -14.42 1.40 -14.39
CA LEU A 263 -14.90 0.27 -13.61
C LEU A 263 -15.11 -1.00 -14.47
N ARG A 264 -15.51 -0.86 -15.74
CA ARG A 264 -15.57 -2.00 -16.67
C ARG A 264 -14.18 -2.59 -16.90
N ARG A 265 -13.18 -1.75 -17.16
CA ARG A 265 -11.78 -2.14 -17.32
C ARG A 265 -11.21 -2.75 -16.04
N PHE A 266 -11.53 -2.20 -14.88
CA PHE A 266 -11.15 -2.78 -13.58
C PHE A 266 -11.63 -4.22 -13.42
N ARG A 267 -12.93 -4.49 -13.65
CA ARG A 267 -13.49 -5.86 -13.58
C ARG A 267 -12.84 -6.81 -14.57
N GLN A 268 -12.47 -6.33 -15.75
CA GLN A 268 -11.79 -7.12 -16.77
C GLN A 268 -10.38 -7.48 -16.28
N PHE A 269 -9.59 -6.50 -15.87
CA PHE A 269 -8.22 -6.71 -15.40
C PHE A 269 -8.15 -7.61 -14.17
N TRP A 270 -9.11 -7.48 -13.24
CA TRP A 270 -9.17 -8.36 -12.08
C TRP A 270 -9.40 -9.83 -12.48
N ARG A 271 -10.38 -10.09 -13.35
CA ARG A 271 -10.66 -11.45 -13.83
C ARG A 271 -9.51 -12.06 -14.62
N GLU A 272 -8.78 -11.24 -15.38
CA GLU A 272 -7.59 -11.66 -16.11
C GLU A 272 -6.43 -11.95 -15.14
N ALA A 273 -6.17 -11.07 -14.17
CA ALA A 273 -5.12 -11.25 -13.18
C ALA A 273 -5.36 -12.47 -12.27
N ASP A 274 -6.59 -12.67 -11.81
CA ASP A 274 -6.98 -13.83 -11.00
C ASP A 274 -6.81 -15.14 -11.77
N ARG A 275 -7.30 -15.19 -13.03
CA ARG A 275 -7.16 -16.37 -13.89
C ARG A 275 -5.69 -16.73 -14.16
N GLU A 276 -4.82 -15.72 -14.24
CA GLU A 276 -3.40 -15.91 -14.51
C GLU A 276 -2.53 -16.06 -13.26
N GLY A 277 -3.09 -15.84 -12.07
CA GLY A 277 -2.34 -15.84 -10.80
C GLY A 277 -1.33 -14.69 -10.69
N ASP A 278 -1.63 -13.52 -11.29
CA ASP A 278 -0.77 -12.34 -11.27
C ASP A 278 -0.98 -11.53 -9.97
N TRP A 279 -0.34 -12.00 -8.89
CA TRP A 279 -0.49 -11.43 -7.54
C TRP A 279 -0.16 -9.94 -7.45
N ASP A 280 0.77 -9.44 -8.26
CA ASP A 280 1.16 -8.03 -8.25
C ASP A 280 0.11 -7.14 -8.90
N ALA A 281 -0.49 -7.61 -10.00
CA ALA A 281 -1.64 -6.93 -10.60
C ALA A 281 -2.85 -6.92 -9.64
N LEU A 282 -3.13 -8.05 -8.98
CA LEU A 282 -4.18 -8.13 -7.96
C LEU A 282 -3.92 -7.17 -6.80
N LYS A 283 -2.68 -7.09 -6.30
CA LYS A 283 -2.31 -6.15 -5.24
C LYS A 283 -2.50 -4.69 -5.68
N ALA A 284 -2.04 -4.33 -6.88
CA ALA A 284 -2.20 -2.97 -7.41
C ALA A 284 -3.69 -2.60 -7.59
N LEU A 285 -4.51 -3.54 -8.05
CA LEU A 285 -5.96 -3.35 -8.17
C LEU A 285 -6.63 -3.22 -6.79
N GLN A 286 -6.18 -3.97 -5.78
CA GLN A 286 -6.66 -3.84 -4.40
C GLN A 286 -6.31 -2.48 -3.80
N GLU A 287 -5.08 -1.99 -4.01
CA GLU A 287 -4.67 -0.66 -3.55
C GLU A 287 -5.54 0.46 -4.18
N LEU A 288 -5.90 0.32 -5.46
CA LEU A 288 -6.85 1.23 -6.12
C LEU A 288 -8.27 1.11 -5.56
N TRP A 289 -8.72 -0.12 -5.26
CA TRP A 289 -10.02 -0.40 -4.66
C TRP A 289 -10.18 0.30 -3.31
N ASP A 290 -9.17 0.13 -2.44
CA ASP A 290 -9.16 0.65 -1.07
C ASP A 290 -9.04 2.18 -1.01
N ALA A 291 -8.37 2.81 -2.00
CA ALA A 291 -8.11 4.24 -1.99
C ALA A 291 -9.33 5.12 -2.26
N SER A 292 -10.30 4.67 -3.06
CA SER A 292 -11.51 5.46 -3.38
C SER A 292 -12.62 4.69 -4.11
N TRP A 293 -12.29 3.60 -4.81
CA TRP A 293 -13.23 3.04 -5.78
C TRP A 293 -14.36 2.23 -5.17
N ARG A 294 -14.16 1.68 -3.96
CA ARG A 294 -15.25 1.07 -3.19
C ARG A 294 -16.41 2.05 -3.02
N GLN A 295 -16.10 3.28 -2.58
CA GLN A 295 -17.12 4.31 -2.34
C GLN A 295 -17.75 4.78 -3.65
N ASP A 296 -16.95 4.93 -4.71
CA ASP A 296 -17.47 5.29 -6.04
C ASP A 296 -18.44 4.22 -6.57
N ALA A 297 -18.10 2.93 -6.45
CA ALA A 297 -18.95 1.83 -6.88
C ALA A 297 -20.28 1.81 -6.12
N LEU A 298 -20.25 1.98 -4.79
CA LEU A 298 -21.46 2.05 -3.96
C LEU A 298 -22.31 3.30 -4.27
N THR A 299 -21.67 4.44 -4.51
CA THR A 299 -22.34 5.67 -4.92
C THR A 299 -22.96 5.55 -6.31
N THR A 300 -22.31 4.84 -7.23
CA THR A 300 -22.86 4.54 -8.56
C THR A 300 -24.03 3.57 -8.48
N ALA A 301 -23.95 2.56 -7.61
CA ALA A 301 -25.08 1.67 -7.34
C ALA A 301 -26.27 2.46 -6.78
N ALA A 302 -26.01 3.40 -5.88
CA ALA A 302 -27.02 4.31 -5.34
C ALA A 302 -27.65 5.20 -6.42
N GLU A 303 -26.82 5.82 -7.26
CA GLU A 303 -27.27 6.66 -8.37
C GLU A 303 -28.13 5.86 -9.36
N ALA A 304 -27.66 4.68 -9.77
CA ALA A 304 -28.38 3.79 -10.67
C ALA A 304 -29.74 3.39 -10.07
N LEU A 305 -29.76 2.99 -8.80
CA LEU A 305 -31.00 2.63 -8.12
C LEU A 305 -31.96 3.82 -8.00
N SER A 306 -31.46 5.02 -7.70
CA SER A 306 -32.27 6.24 -7.64
C SER A 306 -32.88 6.64 -8.99
N LYS A 307 -32.27 6.19 -10.10
CA LYS A 307 -32.76 6.36 -11.47
C LYS A 307 -33.64 5.19 -11.93
N GLY A 308 -33.95 4.22 -11.07
CA GLY A 308 -34.71 3.02 -11.41
C GLY A 308 -33.90 1.90 -12.09
N GLY A 309 -32.59 2.06 -12.25
CA GLY A 309 -31.67 1.11 -12.86
C GLY A 309 -31.28 -0.04 -11.94
N ARG A 310 -32.22 -0.92 -11.59
CA ARG A 310 -31.98 -2.05 -10.66
C ARG A 310 -30.86 -2.99 -11.14
N GLY A 311 -30.89 -3.41 -12.40
CA GLY A 311 -29.88 -4.35 -12.93
C GLY A 311 -28.46 -3.76 -12.95
N GLU A 312 -28.36 -2.44 -13.16
CA GLU A 312 -27.10 -1.73 -13.07
C GLU A 312 -26.60 -1.66 -11.61
N ALA A 313 -27.48 -1.31 -10.67
CA ALA A 313 -27.16 -1.33 -9.24
C ALA A 313 -26.74 -2.73 -8.75
N GLU A 314 -27.47 -3.79 -9.13
CA GLU A 314 -27.07 -5.19 -8.85
C GLU A 314 -25.70 -5.51 -9.44
N GLY A 315 -25.47 -5.08 -10.69
CA GLY A 315 -24.18 -5.22 -11.34
C GLY A 315 -23.05 -4.53 -10.58
N TRP A 316 -23.31 -3.37 -9.95
CA TRP A 316 -22.34 -2.65 -9.12
C TRP A 316 -22.08 -3.32 -7.77
N ILE A 317 -23.13 -3.73 -7.07
CA ILE A 317 -23.01 -4.42 -5.78
C ILE A 317 -22.30 -5.76 -5.92
N GLN A 318 -22.54 -6.49 -7.02
CA GLN A 318 -21.80 -7.72 -7.31
C GLN A 318 -20.29 -7.50 -7.48
N VAL A 319 -19.86 -6.33 -7.94
CA VAL A 319 -18.43 -5.96 -7.92
C VAL A 319 -17.98 -5.90 -6.49
N VAL A 320 -18.60 -5.05 -5.69
CA VAL A 320 -18.19 -4.80 -4.30
C VAL A 320 -18.11 -6.11 -3.52
N GLU A 321 -19.07 -7.02 -3.71
CA GLU A 321 -19.05 -8.37 -3.13
C GLU A 321 -17.86 -9.24 -3.52
N THR A 322 -17.40 -9.11 -4.76
CA THR A 322 -16.26 -9.88 -5.25
C THR A 322 -14.97 -9.47 -4.54
N PHE A 323 -14.89 -8.21 -4.08
CA PHE A 323 -13.71 -7.64 -3.43
C PHE A 323 -13.80 -7.70 -1.90
N ASP A 324 -14.90 -7.21 -1.32
CA ASP A 324 -15.05 -7.09 0.13
C ASP A 324 -15.59 -8.39 0.76
N GLY A 325 -16.02 -9.34 -0.07
CA GLY A 325 -16.69 -10.56 0.34
C GLY A 325 -18.14 -10.34 0.79
N ARG A 326 -18.93 -11.41 0.82
CA ARG A 326 -20.34 -11.37 1.25
C ARG A 326 -20.55 -11.05 2.74
N ALA A 327 -19.47 -10.99 3.50
CA ALA A 327 -19.51 -10.72 4.93
C ALA A 327 -19.66 -9.23 5.26
N ASP A 328 -19.35 -8.33 4.32
CA ASP A 328 -19.45 -6.89 4.54
C ASP A 328 -20.92 -6.47 4.85
N PRO A 329 -21.18 -5.81 6.00
CA PRO A 329 -22.53 -5.44 6.41
C PRO A 329 -23.24 -4.46 5.47
N GLU A 330 -22.49 -3.56 4.82
CA GLU A 330 -23.02 -2.55 3.91
C GLU A 330 -23.39 -3.18 2.57
N VAL A 331 -22.55 -4.10 2.08
CA VAL A 331 -22.85 -4.90 0.89
C VAL A 331 -24.07 -5.80 1.10
N ARG A 332 -24.19 -6.41 2.29
CA ARG A 332 -25.38 -7.18 2.67
C ARG A 332 -26.62 -6.29 2.73
N ALA A 333 -26.50 -5.08 3.27
CA ALA A 333 -27.61 -4.12 3.28
C ALA A 333 -28.05 -3.74 1.87
N TRP A 334 -27.11 -3.50 0.96
CA TRP A 334 -27.43 -3.27 -0.46
C TRP A 334 -28.14 -4.44 -1.12
N ARG A 335 -27.70 -5.68 -0.89
CA ARG A 335 -28.38 -6.91 -1.33
C ARG A 335 -29.81 -6.98 -0.83
N ASN A 336 -30.00 -6.79 0.48
CA ASN A 336 -31.32 -6.81 1.11
C ASN A 336 -32.24 -5.72 0.56
N LEU A 337 -31.67 -4.57 0.16
CA LEU A 337 -32.39 -3.52 -0.52
C LEU A 337 -32.80 -3.95 -1.94
N LEU A 338 -31.91 -4.58 -2.71
CA LEU A 338 -32.17 -4.96 -4.10
C LEU A 338 -33.16 -6.13 -4.22
N ASP A 339 -33.12 -7.10 -3.32
CA ASP A 339 -33.96 -8.29 -3.38
C ASP A 339 -35.45 -7.98 -3.14
N SER A 340 -36.36 -8.69 -3.82
CA SER A 340 -37.81 -8.55 -3.61
C SER A 340 -38.26 -9.29 -2.33
N PRO A 341 -39.20 -8.77 -1.53
CA PRO A 341 -39.59 -9.36 -0.24
C PRO A 341 -40.20 -10.75 -0.41
N LYS A 342 -39.69 -11.74 0.33
CA LYS A 342 -40.23 -13.10 0.34
C LYS A 342 -40.84 -13.54 1.67
N GLY A 343 -40.70 -12.77 2.76
CA GLY A 343 -41.35 -13.11 4.04
C GLY A 343 -41.11 -12.14 5.21
N ALA A 344 -41.80 -12.36 6.33
CA ALA A 344 -41.81 -11.49 7.51
C ALA A 344 -40.47 -11.41 8.27
N SER A 345 -39.64 -12.46 8.22
CA SER A 345 -38.29 -12.44 8.82
C SER A 345 -37.32 -11.52 8.07
N GLU A 346 -37.60 -11.20 6.80
CA GLU A 346 -36.77 -10.30 6.00
C GLU A 346 -37.05 -8.82 6.29
N VAL A 347 -38.17 -8.49 6.94
CA VAL A 347 -38.55 -7.09 7.25
C VAL A 347 -37.49 -6.44 8.13
N GLY A 348 -37.07 -7.11 9.20
CA GLY A 348 -36.04 -6.59 10.10
C GLY A 348 -34.71 -6.35 9.39
N GLU A 349 -34.25 -7.29 8.57
CA GLU A 349 -32.99 -7.16 7.82
C GLU A 349 -33.03 -6.03 6.78
N ARG A 350 -34.19 -5.77 6.17
CA ARG A 350 -34.39 -4.70 5.18
C ARG A 350 -34.55 -3.33 5.82
N VAL A 351 -35.25 -3.25 6.95
CA VAL A 351 -35.33 -2.04 7.75
C VAL A 351 -33.92 -1.67 8.22
N HIS A 352 -33.18 -2.65 8.76
CA HIS A 352 -31.79 -2.47 9.14
C HIS A 352 -30.92 -2.00 7.97
N ALA A 353 -31.13 -2.55 6.77
CA ALA A 353 -30.44 -2.11 5.57
C ALA A 353 -30.76 -0.65 5.20
N CYS A 354 -32.04 -0.24 5.22
CA CYS A 354 -32.43 1.13 4.91
C CYS A 354 -31.81 2.12 5.89
N VAL A 355 -31.87 1.83 7.19
CA VAL A 355 -31.33 2.67 8.25
C VAL A 355 -29.79 2.72 8.16
N LEU A 356 -29.11 1.59 7.93
CA LEU A 356 -27.66 1.54 7.77
C LEU A 356 -27.20 2.35 6.55
N LEU A 357 -27.84 2.16 5.39
CA LEU A 357 -27.49 2.85 4.14
C LEU A 357 -27.81 4.34 4.19
N ALA A 358 -28.85 4.74 4.91
CA ALA A 358 -29.15 6.15 5.11
C ALA A 358 -28.11 6.85 5.97
N GLY A 359 -27.42 6.14 6.86
CA GLY A 359 -26.29 6.67 7.61
C GLY A 359 -25.04 6.96 6.79
N ARG A 360 -25.12 6.87 5.45
CA ARG A 360 -24.02 7.02 4.50
C ARG A 360 -24.27 8.17 3.53
N PRO A 361 -23.20 8.83 3.01
CA PRO A 361 -23.30 10.04 2.20
C PRO A 361 -23.56 9.72 0.72
N TYR A 362 -24.59 8.93 0.41
CA TYR A 362 -24.93 8.55 -0.97
C TYR A 362 -25.81 9.58 -1.71
N GLY A 363 -26.00 10.76 -1.12
CA GLY A 363 -26.74 11.89 -1.72
C GLY A 363 -28.25 11.89 -1.45
N LYS A 364 -28.88 13.06 -1.68
CA LYS A 364 -30.30 13.34 -1.35
C LYS A 364 -31.30 12.41 -2.06
N ARG A 365 -31.02 12.02 -3.32
CA ARG A 365 -31.94 11.18 -4.13
C ARG A 365 -32.03 9.76 -3.60
N LEU A 366 -30.91 9.15 -3.21
CA LEU A 366 -30.96 7.84 -2.54
C LEU A 366 -31.71 7.97 -1.22
N GLY A 367 -31.49 9.07 -0.50
CA GLY A 367 -32.24 9.41 0.69
C GLY A 367 -33.76 9.30 0.54
N SER A 368 -34.34 9.93 -0.48
CA SER A 368 -35.78 9.85 -0.79
C SER A 368 -36.22 8.40 -1.07
N LEU A 369 -35.47 7.67 -1.89
CA LEU A 369 -35.77 6.28 -2.20
C LEU A 369 -35.73 5.37 -0.96
N LEU A 370 -34.74 5.57 -0.09
CA LEU A 370 -34.63 4.85 1.18
C LEU A 370 -35.79 5.18 2.11
N GLY A 371 -36.26 6.43 2.11
CA GLY A 371 -37.46 6.86 2.84
C GLY A 371 -38.71 6.17 2.32
N GLU A 372 -38.97 6.19 1.01
CA GLU A 372 -40.12 5.50 0.40
C GLU A 372 -40.10 3.99 0.71
N ARG A 373 -38.93 3.36 0.61
CA ARG A 373 -38.77 1.93 0.92
C ARG A 373 -38.94 1.64 2.40
N LEU A 374 -38.39 2.48 3.28
CA LEU A 374 -38.58 2.35 4.71
C LEU A 374 -40.06 2.50 5.05
N HIS A 375 -40.78 3.46 4.47
CA HIS A 375 -42.22 3.63 4.67
C HIS A 375 -43.00 2.35 4.35
N ALA A 376 -42.75 1.76 3.18
CA ALA A 376 -43.38 0.50 2.77
C ALA A 376 -43.02 -0.69 3.69
N LEU A 377 -41.88 -0.66 4.36
CA LEU A 377 -41.49 -1.66 5.37
C LEU A 377 -42.14 -1.40 6.73
N LEU A 378 -42.31 -0.13 7.11
CA LEU A 378 -42.98 0.27 8.36
C LEU A 378 -44.47 -0.09 8.36
N GLU A 379 -45.11 -0.15 7.19
CA GLU A 379 -46.48 -0.64 7.02
C GLU A 379 -46.65 -2.14 7.33
N GLN A 380 -45.55 -2.91 7.29
CA GLN A 380 -45.59 -4.36 7.52
C GLN A 380 -45.59 -4.69 9.02
N PRO A 381 -46.14 -5.86 9.41
CA PRO A 381 -46.11 -6.29 10.81
C PRO A 381 -44.69 -6.29 11.38
N ARG A 382 -44.51 -5.66 12.55
CA ARG A 382 -43.21 -5.46 13.24
C ARG A 382 -42.28 -4.42 12.61
N GLY A 383 -42.61 -3.83 11.46
CA GLY A 383 -41.74 -2.87 10.77
C GLY A 383 -41.29 -1.71 11.67
N VAL A 384 -42.22 -1.15 12.45
CA VAL A 384 -41.94 -0.05 13.40
C VAL A 384 -40.98 -0.48 14.53
N ALA A 385 -41.21 -1.65 15.14
CA ALA A 385 -40.36 -2.15 16.21
C ALA A 385 -38.94 -2.51 15.71
N GLU A 386 -38.84 -3.11 14.53
CA GLU A 386 -37.54 -3.38 13.89
C GLU A 386 -36.81 -2.09 13.52
N CYS A 387 -37.55 -1.03 13.15
CA CYS A 387 -36.99 0.28 12.87
C CYS A 387 -36.43 0.95 14.11
N GLU A 388 -37.13 0.86 15.25
CA GLU A 388 -36.62 1.32 16.55
C GLU A 388 -35.28 0.64 16.86
N GLN A 389 -35.21 -0.69 16.76
CA GLN A 389 -33.97 -1.42 17.01
C GLN A 389 -32.87 -1.08 16.01
N ALA A 390 -33.21 -0.91 14.73
CA ALA A 390 -32.25 -0.54 13.70
C ALA A 390 -31.68 0.86 13.93
N VAL A 391 -32.53 1.84 14.28
CA VAL A 391 -32.13 3.22 14.56
C VAL A 391 -31.30 3.32 15.83
N LEU A 392 -31.61 2.53 16.86
CA LEU A 392 -30.77 2.43 18.06
C LEU A 392 -29.38 1.86 17.74
N LYS A 393 -29.31 0.87 16.83
CA LYS A 393 -28.02 0.31 16.36
C LYS A 393 -27.27 1.25 15.41
N HIS A 394 -27.99 2.05 14.63
CA HIS A 394 -27.46 2.95 13.61
C HIS A 394 -28.05 4.35 13.78
N PRO A 395 -27.57 5.14 14.76
CA PRO A 395 -28.13 6.46 15.06
C PRO A 395 -28.09 7.42 13.87
N ARG A 396 -27.15 7.24 12.94
CA ARG A 396 -27.10 8.03 11.71
C ARG A 396 -28.36 7.90 10.86
N GLY A 397 -29.05 6.76 10.89
CA GLY A 397 -30.29 6.56 10.15
C GLY A 397 -31.49 7.31 10.75
N ARG A 398 -31.35 7.97 11.92
CA ARG A 398 -32.41 8.80 12.53
C ARG A 398 -32.91 9.89 11.59
N TRP A 399 -32.06 10.41 10.70
CA TRP A 399 -32.49 11.45 9.77
C TRP A 399 -33.61 10.97 8.81
N LEU A 400 -33.69 9.66 8.49
CA LEU A 400 -34.82 9.11 7.71
C LEU A 400 -36.15 9.33 8.41
N LEU A 401 -36.16 9.30 9.74
CA LEU A 401 -37.37 9.50 10.54
C LEU A 401 -37.91 10.93 10.42
N ARG A 402 -37.06 11.88 10.00
CA ARG A 402 -37.44 13.28 9.77
C ARG A 402 -38.00 13.52 8.38
N GLN A 403 -37.92 12.55 7.47
CA GLN A 403 -38.59 12.69 6.19
C GLN A 403 -40.09 12.77 6.42
N GLU A 404 -40.73 13.75 5.78
CA GLU A 404 -42.15 14.05 5.97
C GLU A 404 -43.03 12.80 5.83
N LEU A 405 -42.75 11.95 4.83
CA LEU A 405 -43.45 10.68 4.63
C LEU A 405 -43.37 9.73 5.84
N ILE A 406 -42.17 9.53 6.40
CA ILE A 406 -41.96 8.65 7.55
C ILE A 406 -42.54 9.26 8.82
N ARG A 407 -42.30 10.56 9.03
CA ARG A 407 -42.78 11.29 10.20
C ARG A 407 -44.30 11.24 10.29
N ASN A 408 -45.00 11.60 9.22
CA ASN A 408 -46.46 11.60 9.16
C ASN A 408 -47.03 10.19 9.45
N PHE A 409 -46.40 9.15 8.89
CA PHE A 409 -46.79 7.76 9.16
C PHE A 409 -46.63 7.38 10.64
N LEU A 410 -45.51 7.75 11.26
CA LEU A 410 -45.25 7.46 12.67
C LEU A 410 -46.21 8.24 13.59
N GLU A 411 -46.55 9.48 13.25
CA GLU A 411 -47.53 10.30 13.99
C GLU A 411 -48.93 9.66 13.96
N ASP A 412 -49.39 9.21 12.79
CA ASP A 412 -50.65 8.49 12.63
C ASP A 412 -50.66 7.17 13.45
N LYS A 413 -49.59 6.36 13.35
CA LYS A 413 -49.45 5.13 14.15
C LYS A 413 -49.40 5.39 15.66
N ALA A 414 -48.77 6.46 16.09
CA ALA A 414 -48.69 6.86 17.49
C ALA A 414 -50.06 7.24 18.09
N GLN A 415 -50.99 7.73 17.26
CA GLN A 415 -52.33 8.17 17.66
C GLN A 415 -53.35 7.03 17.68
N ARG A 416 -53.25 6.03 16.79
CA ARG A 416 -54.25 4.95 16.63
C ARG A 416 -54.33 3.92 17.77
N GLY A 417 -53.44 3.99 18.78
CA GLY A 417 -53.48 3.09 19.95
C GLY A 417 -53.19 1.62 19.63
N GLU A 418 -52.60 1.33 18.46
CA GLU A 418 -52.25 -0.02 18.02
C GLU A 418 -51.02 -0.57 18.77
N LYS A 419 -50.72 -1.86 18.57
CA LYS A 419 -49.55 -2.55 19.15
C LYS A 419 -48.21 -1.83 18.86
N ASP A 420 -48.13 -1.12 17.74
CA ASP A 420 -46.94 -0.38 17.30
C ASP A 420 -46.93 1.10 17.74
N SER A 421 -47.94 1.56 18.48
CA SER A 421 -48.04 2.97 18.90
C SER A 421 -46.91 3.42 19.83
N LEU A 422 -46.45 2.56 20.74
CA LEU A 422 -45.35 2.88 21.65
C LEU A 422 -43.99 2.97 20.93
N PRO A 423 -43.57 1.98 20.12
CA PRO A 423 -42.40 2.11 19.24
C PRO A 423 -42.45 3.34 18.33
N ALA A 424 -43.62 3.66 17.75
CA ALA A 424 -43.78 4.84 16.90
C ALA A 424 -43.54 6.15 17.67
N ARG A 425 -44.11 6.29 18.88
CA ARG A 425 -43.84 7.44 19.76
C ARG A 425 -42.36 7.59 20.10
N ARG A 426 -41.68 6.48 20.38
CA ARG A 426 -40.23 6.49 20.66
C ARG A 426 -39.42 6.88 19.44
N LEU A 427 -39.77 6.38 18.26
CA LEU A 427 -39.13 6.79 17.01
C LEU A 427 -39.34 8.28 16.73
N LEU A 428 -40.53 8.84 17.01
CA LEU A 428 -40.77 10.29 16.91
C LEU A 428 -39.90 11.08 17.89
N ILE A 429 -39.80 10.64 19.16
CA ILE A 429 -38.89 11.24 20.13
C ILE A 429 -37.44 11.19 19.62
N LEU A 430 -36.99 10.06 19.08
CA LEU A 430 -35.66 9.90 18.50
C LEU A 430 -35.45 10.75 17.23
N ALA A 431 -36.51 10.99 16.45
CA ALA A 431 -36.48 11.86 15.28
C ALA A 431 -36.33 13.34 15.68
N ASP A 432 -37.01 13.72 16.76
CA ASP A 432 -37.06 15.08 17.32
C ASP A 432 -35.89 15.40 18.25
N GLN A 433 -35.13 14.40 18.70
CA GLN A 433 -33.81 14.60 19.29
C GLN A 433 -32.87 15.17 18.22
N GLU A 434 -32.86 16.49 18.08
CA GLU A 434 -31.80 17.20 17.35
C GLU A 434 -30.49 17.07 18.13
N MET A 435 -29.42 16.69 17.44
CA MET A 435 -28.08 16.88 17.99
C MET A 435 -27.89 18.37 18.19
N VAL A 436 -27.74 18.79 19.44
CA VAL A 436 -27.51 20.18 19.77
C VAL A 436 -26.03 20.44 19.53
N TRP A 437 -25.72 21.20 18.49
CA TRP A 437 -24.34 21.55 18.19
C TRP A 437 -23.90 22.76 19.02
N PRO A 438 -22.61 22.83 19.40
CA PRO A 438 -22.05 24.06 19.92
C PRO A 438 -22.32 25.22 18.94
N PRO A 439 -22.61 26.43 19.45
CA PRO A 439 -22.91 27.57 18.60
C PRO A 439 -21.77 27.82 17.62
N LEU A 440 -22.11 27.98 16.34
CA LEU A 440 -21.14 28.26 15.28
C LEU A 440 -20.55 29.67 15.39
N TRP A 441 -21.35 30.61 15.89
CA TRP A 441 -20.96 32.00 16.05
C TRP A 441 -20.35 32.20 17.43
N PRO A 442 -19.11 32.70 17.51
CA PRO A 442 -18.40 32.87 18.78
C PRO A 442 -18.92 34.06 19.60
N SER A 443 -19.76 34.92 19.02
CA SER A 443 -20.25 36.14 19.67
C SER A 443 -21.69 36.45 19.29
N PRO A 444 -22.48 37.07 20.18
CA PRO A 444 -23.79 37.58 19.84
C PRO A 444 -23.66 38.67 18.78
N ARG A 445 -24.68 38.79 17.92
CA ARG A 445 -24.73 39.87 16.91
C ARG A 445 -24.72 41.23 17.63
N PRO A 446 -23.82 42.15 17.26
CA PRO A 446 -23.83 43.52 17.79
C PRO A 446 -25.09 44.25 17.32
N ASP A 447 -25.59 45.17 18.15
CA ASP A 447 -26.71 46.03 17.78
C ASP A 447 -26.32 46.92 16.59
N ASP A 448 -27.27 47.14 15.68
CA ASP A 448 -27.10 48.07 14.56
C ASP A 448 -27.04 49.52 15.11
N PRO A 449 -26.14 50.39 14.60
CA PRO A 449 -26.05 51.79 15.01
C PRO A 449 -27.39 52.55 14.92
N ASP A 450 -27.62 53.55 15.78
CA ASP A 450 -28.86 54.34 15.81
C ASP A 450 -29.30 54.87 14.42
N PRO A 451 -28.40 55.40 13.56
CA PRO A 451 -28.78 55.83 12.22
C PRO A 451 -29.33 54.69 11.35
N ILE A 452 -28.71 53.51 11.42
CA ILE A 452 -29.18 52.33 10.67
C ILE A 452 -30.54 51.89 11.23
N THR A 453 -30.70 51.79 12.55
CA THR A 453 -31.98 51.41 13.17
C THR A 453 -33.11 52.33 12.73
N LYS A 454 -32.88 53.65 12.74
CA LYS A 454 -33.84 54.65 12.24
C LYS A 454 -34.14 54.47 10.75
N ALA A 455 -33.14 54.14 9.93
CA ALA A 455 -33.35 53.87 8.51
C ALA A 455 -34.28 52.67 8.29
N LEU A 456 -34.07 51.58 9.03
CA LEU A 456 -34.89 50.37 8.95
C LEU A 456 -36.36 50.65 9.31
N GLU A 457 -36.60 51.44 10.37
CA GLU A 457 -37.95 51.86 10.77
C GLU A 457 -38.65 52.67 9.67
N LEU A 458 -37.95 53.64 9.07
CA LEU A 458 -38.49 54.47 8.00
C LEU A 458 -38.79 53.69 6.71
N LEU A 459 -38.03 52.63 6.45
CA LEU A 459 -38.21 51.75 5.29
C LEU A 459 -39.22 50.61 5.54
N GLY A 460 -39.59 50.37 6.81
CA GLY A 460 -40.39 49.21 7.20
C GLY A 460 -39.68 47.88 6.99
N TRP A 461 -38.34 47.87 7.01
CA TRP A 461 -37.54 46.65 6.87
C TRP A 461 -37.40 45.93 8.20
N SER A 462 -37.47 44.59 8.19
CA SER A 462 -37.47 43.80 9.43
C SER A 462 -36.10 43.65 10.08
N ALA A 463 -35.01 43.90 9.36
CA ALA A 463 -33.63 43.83 9.83
C ALA A 463 -32.68 44.54 8.85
N ASN A 464 -31.44 44.82 9.26
CA ASN A 464 -30.39 45.31 8.37
C ASN A 464 -30.00 44.22 7.34
N PRO A 465 -30.24 44.41 6.03
CA PRO A 465 -29.91 43.42 5.00
C PRO A 465 -28.40 43.23 4.80
N PHE A 466 -27.58 44.21 5.18
CA PHE A 466 -26.12 44.15 5.04
C PHE A 466 -25.47 43.50 6.26
N GLY A 467 -25.98 43.82 7.46
CA GLY A 467 -25.48 43.27 8.71
C GLY A 467 -24.09 43.77 9.09
N PRO A 468 -23.43 43.15 10.08
CA PRO A 468 -22.08 43.53 10.46
C PRO A 468 -21.05 43.12 9.40
N GLU A 469 -19.90 43.82 9.37
CA GLU A 469 -18.83 43.52 8.43
C GLU A 469 -18.18 42.15 8.64
N ASN A 470 -18.09 41.71 9.90
CA ASN A 470 -17.50 40.42 10.24
C ASN A 470 -18.57 39.34 10.14
N ALA A 471 -18.26 38.28 9.40
CA ALA A 471 -19.19 37.16 9.25
C ALA A 471 -19.48 36.43 10.57
N GLU A 472 -18.54 36.47 11.52
CA GLU A 472 -18.66 35.89 12.87
C GLU A 472 -19.70 36.61 13.74
N ASP A 473 -20.05 37.84 13.36
CA ASP A 473 -21.03 38.67 14.06
C ASP A 473 -22.43 38.58 13.40
N GLU A 474 -22.53 37.97 12.22
CA GLU A 474 -23.77 37.88 11.45
C GLU A 474 -24.55 36.58 11.74
N ALA A 475 -25.37 36.60 12.79
CA ALA A 475 -26.22 35.48 13.18
C ALA A 475 -27.20 35.03 12.07
N ASN A 476 -27.59 35.93 11.16
CA ASN A 476 -28.50 35.64 10.06
C ASN A 476 -27.79 35.16 8.78
N LEU A 477 -26.49 34.86 8.83
CA LEU A 477 -25.70 34.47 7.67
C LEU A 477 -26.31 33.28 6.91
N LEU A 478 -26.86 32.30 7.64
CA LEU A 478 -27.53 31.13 7.04
C LEU A 478 -28.81 31.51 6.28
N SER A 479 -29.47 32.56 6.75
CA SER A 479 -30.74 33.03 6.21
C SER A 479 -30.55 33.75 4.88
N PHE A 480 -29.37 34.36 4.69
CA PHE A 480 -28.98 35.07 3.47
C PHE A 480 -28.07 34.24 2.55
N PHE A 481 -28.08 32.91 2.71
CA PHE A 481 -27.15 32.04 2.00
C PHE A 481 -27.33 32.12 0.47
N VAL A 482 -26.28 32.60 -0.18
CA VAL A 482 -25.99 32.42 -1.61
C VAL A 482 -24.73 31.58 -1.70
N GLU A 483 -24.76 30.55 -2.54
CA GLU A 483 -23.60 29.67 -2.74
C GLU A 483 -22.37 30.47 -3.18
N PRO A 484 -21.26 30.43 -2.40
CA PRO A 484 -20.01 31.04 -2.80
C PRO A 484 -19.50 30.49 -4.15
N PRO A 485 -18.58 31.21 -4.82
CA PRO A 485 -17.82 30.67 -5.94
C PRO A 485 -17.20 29.31 -5.57
N HIS A 486 -17.22 28.35 -6.50
CA HIS A 486 -16.66 27.00 -6.30
C HIS A 486 -17.29 26.19 -5.15
N TRP A 487 -18.49 26.53 -4.68
CA TRP A 487 -19.13 25.85 -3.54
C TRP A 487 -19.17 24.32 -3.65
N SER A 488 -19.40 23.79 -4.86
CA SER A 488 -19.40 22.36 -5.13
C SER A 488 -18.08 21.67 -4.81
N GLU A 489 -16.95 22.34 -5.05
CA GLU A 489 -15.59 21.85 -4.76
C GLU A 489 -15.28 22.01 -3.27
N ILE A 490 -15.69 23.16 -2.69
CA ILE A 490 -15.46 23.52 -1.29
C ILE A 490 -16.11 22.51 -0.34
N ARG A 491 -17.33 22.06 -0.66
CA ARG A 491 -18.10 21.12 0.17
C ARG A 491 -17.63 19.67 0.10
N GLU A 492 -16.72 19.33 -0.80
CA GLU A 492 -16.23 17.95 -0.91
C GLU A 492 -15.50 17.50 0.36
N SER A 493 -15.57 16.20 0.64
CA SER A 493 -14.95 15.54 1.81
C SER A 493 -13.43 15.37 1.68
N ARG A 494 -12.72 16.46 1.37
CA ARG A 494 -11.26 16.52 1.20
C ARG A 494 -10.67 17.76 1.84
N SER A 495 -9.38 17.74 2.15
CA SER A 495 -8.70 18.93 2.67
C SER A 495 -8.55 19.97 1.56
N LEU A 496 -8.71 21.24 1.92
CA LEU A 496 -8.72 22.35 0.98
C LEU A 496 -8.17 23.63 1.64
N VAL A 497 -7.48 24.43 0.85
CA VAL A 497 -7.09 25.79 1.20
C VAL A 497 -7.98 26.79 0.44
N LEU A 498 -8.70 27.62 1.18
CA LEU A 498 -9.48 28.74 0.67
C LEU A 498 -8.61 30.00 0.70
N THR A 499 -8.37 30.57 -0.48
CA THR A 499 -7.66 31.83 -0.65
C THR A 499 -8.61 32.90 -1.19
N GLY A 500 -8.24 34.17 -1.07
CA GLY A 500 -9.04 35.28 -1.54
C GLY A 500 -8.49 36.60 -1.03
N ALA A 501 -8.88 37.70 -1.69
CA ALA A 501 -8.60 39.04 -1.21
C ALA A 501 -9.18 39.28 0.19
N THR A 502 -8.76 40.35 0.85
CA THR A 502 -9.38 40.81 2.09
C THR A 502 -10.86 41.13 1.83
N GLY A 503 -11.76 40.57 2.64
CA GLY A 503 -13.20 40.76 2.46
C GLY A 503 -13.88 39.86 1.43
N ALA A 504 -13.16 38.93 0.79
CA ALA A 504 -13.71 37.98 -0.21
C ALA A 504 -14.72 36.94 0.35
N GLY A 505 -15.11 37.04 1.62
CA GLY A 505 -16.08 36.12 2.24
C GLY A 505 -15.50 34.77 2.67
N ARG A 506 -14.19 34.66 2.90
CA ARG A 506 -13.52 33.43 3.36
C ARG A 506 -14.10 32.88 4.68
N THR A 507 -14.17 33.71 5.72
CA THR A 507 -14.77 33.37 7.02
C THR A 507 -16.22 32.94 6.89
N ALA A 508 -17.03 33.72 6.16
CA ALA A 508 -18.42 33.39 5.90
C ALA A 508 -18.56 32.02 5.22
N THR A 509 -17.71 31.73 4.23
CA THR A 509 -17.68 30.46 3.50
C THR A 509 -17.38 29.29 4.45
N LEU A 510 -16.41 29.43 5.36
CA LEU A 510 -16.12 28.40 6.36
C LEU A 510 -17.29 28.21 7.33
N LEU A 511 -17.91 29.28 7.85
CA LEU A 511 -19.06 29.17 8.75
C LEU A 511 -20.26 28.47 8.09
N LEU A 512 -20.55 28.83 6.84
CA LEU A 512 -21.58 28.18 6.02
C LEU A 512 -21.27 26.69 5.82
N LEU A 513 -20.00 26.34 5.60
CA LEU A 513 -19.57 24.97 5.40
C LEU A 513 -19.67 24.17 6.70
N THR A 514 -19.29 24.75 7.84
CA THR A 514 -19.43 24.13 9.15
C THR A 514 -20.89 23.82 9.45
N ASN A 515 -21.82 24.76 9.18
CA ASN A 515 -23.25 24.52 9.31
C ASN A 515 -23.76 23.41 8.37
N GLU A 516 -23.28 23.36 7.12
CA GLU A 516 -23.64 22.27 6.22
C GLU A 516 -23.14 20.92 6.74
N VAL A 517 -21.92 20.86 7.27
CA VAL A 517 -21.36 19.64 7.90
C VAL A 517 -22.20 19.20 9.11
N GLN A 518 -22.61 20.15 9.97
CA GLN A 518 -23.50 19.87 11.11
C GLN A 518 -24.85 19.30 10.66
N LYS A 519 -25.45 19.85 9.60
CA LYS A 519 -26.75 19.40 9.06
C LYS A 519 -26.68 18.06 8.35
N GLN A 520 -25.62 17.81 7.59
CA GLN A 520 -25.44 16.55 6.88
C GLN A 520 -25.05 15.41 7.82
N GLY A 521 -24.35 15.70 8.93
CA GLY A 521 -23.93 14.72 9.92
C GLY A 521 -22.90 13.71 9.39
N ALA A 522 -22.21 14.02 8.29
CA ALA A 522 -21.21 13.12 7.71
C ALA A 522 -19.86 13.17 8.47
N PHE A 523 -19.47 14.36 8.94
CA PHE A 523 -18.22 14.61 9.67
C PHE A 523 -18.50 15.37 10.95
N PHE A 524 -17.65 15.19 11.95
CA PHE A 524 -17.69 16.00 13.16
C PHE A 524 -16.93 17.31 12.92
N PRO A 525 -17.60 18.48 12.96
CA PRO A 525 -16.98 19.77 12.74
C PRO A 525 -16.13 20.19 13.94
N VAL A 526 -14.93 20.69 13.68
CA VAL A 526 -14.00 21.17 14.72
C VAL A 526 -13.43 22.52 14.28
N TRP A 527 -13.74 23.58 15.02
CA TRP A 527 -13.13 24.89 14.81
C TRP A 527 -11.78 24.95 15.53
N LEU A 528 -10.70 25.14 14.77
CA LEU A 528 -9.34 25.15 15.28
C LEU A 528 -8.95 26.55 15.77
N PRO A 529 -8.39 26.69 16.98
CA PRO A 529 -7.96 27.98 17.51
C PRO A 529 -6.72 28.50 16.76
N PRO A 530 -6.83 29.60 15.99
CA PRO A 530 -5.74 30.06 15.13
C PRO A 530 -4.45 30.38 15.89
N ARG A 531 -4.56 31.04 17.06
CA ARG A 531 -3.42 31.38 17.95
C ARG A 531 -2.57 30.16 18.23
N SER A 532 -3.21 29.09 18.71
CA SER A 532 -2.55 27.87 19.16
C SER A 532 -1.95 27.10 17.99
N MET A 533 -2.65 27.05 16.86
CA MET A 533 -2.16 26.40 15.65
C MET A 533 -0.88 27.07 15.12
N LEU A 534 -0.86 28.41 15.04
CA LEU A 534 0.30 29.16 14.57
C LEU A 534 1.48 29.11 15.56
N ALA A 535 1.20 29.09 16.86
CA ALA A 535 2.22 28.96 17.90
C ALA A 535 2.88 27.57 17.90
N ALA A 536 2.13 26.53 17.52
CA ALA A 536 2.61 25.16 17.38
C ALA A 536 3.46 24.93 16.11
N ALA A 537 4.17 25.96 15.62
CA ALA A 537 4.92 25.94 14.36
C ALA A 537 6.00 24.83 14.24
N SER A 538 6.37 24.17 15.34
CA SER A 538 7.17 22.94 15.28
C SER A 538 6.27 21.71 15.04
N HIS A 539 6.69 20.84 14.12
CA HIS A 539 5.94 19.61 13.79
C HIS A 539 5.59 18.78 15.04
N GLN A 540 6.46 18.77 16.05
CA GLN A 540 6.27 18.02 17.30
C GLN A 540 5.07 18.49 18.14
N ARG A 541 4.70 19.78 18.08
CA ARG A 541 3.60 20.33 18.91
C ARG A 541 2.27 20.41 18.16
N LEU A 542 2.30 20.37 16.84
CA LEU A 542 1.12 20.56 16.01
C LEU A 542 0.04 19.49 16.26
N LEU A 543 0.43 18.22 16.24
CA LEU A 543 -0.50 17.11 16.42
C LEU A 543 -1.12 17.05 17.84
N PRO A 544 -0.34 17.22 18.93
CA PRO A 544 -0.91 17.42 20.27
C PRO A 544 -1.90 18.59 20.35
N THR A 545 -1.60 19.72 19.68
CA THR A 545 -2.48 20.89 19.69
C THR A 545 -3.78 20.62 18.93
N LEU A 546 -3.73 19.90 17.80
CA LEU A 546 -4.93 19.46 17.07
C LEU A 546 -5.77 18.50 17.89
N ILE A 547 -5.15 17.52 18.55
CA ILE A 547 -5.83 16.60 19.45
C ILE A 547 -6.51 17.37 20.59
N GLY A 548 -5.85 18.38 21.15
CA GLY A 548 -6.44 19.25 22.15
C GLY A 548 -7.68 20.00 21.67
N ALA A 549 -7.65 20.53 20.45
CA ALA A 549 -8.80 21.20 19.86
C ALA A 549 -9.97 20.25 19.61
N ILE A 550 -9.70 19.04 19.08
CA ILE A 550 -10.73 18.02 18.84
C ILE A 550 -11.32 17.53 20.16
N ALA A 551 -10.49 17.26 21.17
CA ALA A 551 -10.95 16.84 22.50
C ALA A 551 -11.87 17.88 23.13
N ARG A 552 -11.54 19.18 23.06
CA ARG A 552 -12.40 20.26 23.56
C ARG A 552 -13.72 20.33 22.79
N ALA A 553 -13.69 20.25 21.45
CA ALA A 553 -14.92 20.24 20.65
C ALA A 553 -15.83 19.05 20.97
N LEU A 554 -15.27 17.86 21.21
CA LEU A 554 -16.03 16.69 21.67
C LEU A 554 -16.62 16.89 23.06
N LEU A 555 -15.88 17.50 23.99
CA LEU A 555 -16.39 17.80 25.32
C LEU A 555 -17.59 18.75 25.26
N SER A 556 -17.48 19.87 24.53
CA SER A 556 -18.61 20.79 24.30
C SER A 556 -19.81 20.06 23.69
N PHE A 557 -19.57 19.16 22.71
CA PHE A 557 -20.62 18.34 22.13
C PHE A 557 -21.28 17.39 23.15
N PHE A 558 -20.50 16.73 24.01
CA PHE A 558 -21.04 15.84 25.04
C PHE A 558 -21.78 16.59 26.14
N VAL A 559 -21.39 17.81 26.47
CA VAL A 559 -22.16 18.64 27.41
C VAL A 559 -23.55 18.93 26.86
N LEU A 560 -23.65 19.24 25.57
CA LEU A 560 -24.93 19.49 24.90
C LEU A 560 -25.70 18.20 24.59
N ASN A 561 -25.01 17.05 24.52
CA ASN A 561 -25.58 15.75 24.16
C ASN A 561 -25.06 14.63 25.09
N PRO A 562 -25.33 14.68 26.40
CA PRO A 562 -24.71 13.80 27.39
C PRO A 562 -24.95 12.32 27.14
N ASP A 563 -26.12 11.98 26.60
CA ASP A 563 -26.52 10.61 26.31
C ASP A 563 -25.62 9.97 25.24
N HIS A 564 -25.05 10.76 24.31
CA HIS A 564 -24.10 10.22 23.33
C HIS A 564 -22.90 9.59 24.01
N PHE A 565 -22.33 10.22 25.04
CA PHE A 565 -21.23 9.63 25.79
C PHE A 565 -21.71 8.48 26.70
N ARG A 566 -22.86 8.65 27.38
CA ARG A 566 -23.40 7.67 28.33
C ARG A 566 -23.87 6.37 27.69
N GLU A 567 -24.25 6.38 26.41
CA GLU A 567 -24.74 5.19 25.68
C GLU A 567 -23.63 4.45 24.91
N MET A 568 -22.47 5.08 24.70
CA MET A 568 -21.35 4.44 24.01
C MET A 568 -20.89 3.16 24.71
N THR A 569 -20.45 2.15 23.97
CA THR A 569 -19.82 0.97 24.58
C THR A 569 -18.44 1.33 25.17
N PRO A 570 -17.95 0.61 26.19
CA PRO A 570 -16.63 0.87 26.77
C PRO A 570 -15.50 0.89 25.72
N ALA A 571 -15.55 -0.01 24.74
CA ALA A 571 -14.58 -0.06 23.64
C ALA A 571 -14.57 1.20 22.76
N ARG A 572 -15.69 1.93 22.66
CA ARG A 572 -15.81 3.19 21.93
C ARG A 572 -15.42 4.39 22.78
N ARG A 573 -15.76 4.39 24.07
CA ARG A 573 -15.37 5.46 24.99
C ARG A 573 -13.87 5.53 25.22
N GLN A 574 -13.21 4.36 25.30
CA GLN A 574 -11.80 4.24 25.61
C GLN A 574 -10.89 5.17 24.76
N PRO A 575 -10.89 5.12 23.41
CA PRO A 575 -10.03 6.00 22.61
C PRO A 575 -10.41 7.49 22.72
N ILE A 576 -11.68 7.82 22.96
CA ILE A 576 -12.11 9.20 23.19
C ILE A 576 -11.53 9.72 24.52
N LEU A 577 -11.58 8.89 25.56
CA LEU A 577 -10.99 9.19 26.86
C LEU A 577 -9.46 9.28 26.80
N GLU A 578 -8.79 8.40 26.06
CA GLU A 578 -7.35 8.47 25.78
C GLU A 578 -7.00 9.82 25.13
N MET A 579 -7.81 10.25 24.15
CA MET A 579 -7.64 11.54 23.49
C MET A 579 -7.85 12.73 24.43
N ILE A 580 -8.93 12.73 25.24
CA ILE A 580 -9.19 13.76 26.25
C ILE A 580 -8.05 13.83 27.27
N ARG A 581 -7.56 12.68 27.76
CA ARG A 581 -6.46 12.60 28.73
C ARG A 581 -5.13 13.03 28.16
N SER A 582 -4.89 12.81 26.87
CA SER A 582 -3.70 13.32 26.19
C SER A 582 -3.70 14.84 26.07
N ALA A 583 -4.89 15.45 26.06
CA ALA A 583 -5.10 16.88 25.86
C ALA A 583 -5.23 17.68 27.16
N LEU A 584 -5.84 17.08 28.20
CA LEU A 584 -6.25 17.76 29.42
C LEU A 584 -5.89 16.93 30.66
N SER A 585 -5.27 17.57 31.64
CA SER A 585 -5.16 17.03 33.00
C SER A 585 -6.55 16.93 33.67
N PRO A 586 -6.74 16.11 34.72
CA PRO A 586 -8.05 15.98 35.33
C PRO A 586 -8.62 17.30 35.88
N PRO A 587 -7.83 18.19 36.52
CA PRO A 587 -8.32 19.51 36.92
C PRO A 587 -8.75 20.39 35.73
N GLU A 588 -7.99 20.40 34.64
CA GLU A 588 -8.35 21.16 33.43
C GLU A 588 -9.61 20.60 32.77
N LEU A 589 -9.79 19.27 32.77
CA LEU A 589 -11.01 18.64 32.26
C LEU A 589 -12.23 19.05 33.08
N GLU A 590 -12.12 19.05 34.41
CA GLU A 590 -13.18 19.52 35.30
C GLU A 590 -13.51 21.00 35.07
N GLU A 591 -12.49 21.85 34.92
CA GLU A 591 -12.66 23.27 34.63
C GLU A 591 -13.38 23.50 33.29
N VAL A 592 -12.96 22.79 32.23
CA VAL A 592 -13.61 22.87 30.91
C VAL A 592 -15.06 22.41 31.00
N LEU A 593 -15.34 21.26 31.62
CA LEU A 593 -16.71 20.76 31.76
C LEU A 593 -17.61 21.74 32.51
N ARG A 594 -17.11 22.34 33.59
CA ARG A 594 -17.84 23.37 34.34
C ARG A 594 -18.09 24.62 33.50
N GLY A 595 -17.07 25.07 32.76
CA GLY A 595 -17.17 26.25 31.89
C GLY A 595 -18.18 26.08 30.74
N GLU A 596 -18.32 24.87 30.22
CA GLU A 596 -19.29 24.52 29.18
C GLU A 596 -20.70 24.26 29.74
N GLY A 597 -20.86 24.20 31.07
CA GLY A 597 -22.16 23.97 31.72
C GLY A 597 -22.56 22.49 31.84
N ALA A 598 -21.59 21.57 31.96
CA ALA A 598 -21.85 20.15 32.19
C ALA A 598 -22.64 19.91 33.49
N ASP A 599 -23.57 18.96 33.47
CA ASP A 599 -24.22 18.49 34.69
C ASP A 599 -23.23 17.68 35.58
N ASP A 600 -23.54 17.57 36.88
CA ASP A 600 -22.67 16.90 37.86
C ASP A 600 -22.45 15.41 37.54
N ASP A 601 -23.44 14.75 36.95
CA ASP A 601 -23.40 13.31 36.63
C ASP A 601 -22.47 13.03 35.43
N LEU A 602 -22.61 13.78 34.34
CA LEU A 602 -21.73 13.74 33.18
C LEU A 602 -20.30 14.09 33.60
N THR A 603 -20.13 15.13 34.42
CA THR A 603 -18.83 15.56 34.94
C THR A 603 -18.16 14.44 35.73
N THR A 604 -18.88 13.84 36.68
CA THR A 604 -18.39 12.72 37.48
C THR A 604 -18.05 11.52 36.60
N THR A 605 -18.92 11.18 35.65
CA THR A 605 -18.75 10.04 34.74
C THR A 605 -17.52 10.20 33.86
N LEU A 606 -17.34 11.38 33.24
CA LEU A 606 -16.18 11.67 32.39
C LEU A 606 -14.88 11.69 33.20
N LEU A 607 -14.85 12.36 34.36
CA LEU A 607 -13.66 12.42 35.20
C LEU A 607 -13.23 11.03 35.70
N GLN A 608 -14.16 10.26 36.26
CA GLN A 608 -13.86 8.90 36.75
C GLN A 608 -13.39 7.98 35.63
N SER A 609 -13.98 8.08 34.44
CA SER A 609 -13.59 7.27 33.30
C SER A 609 -12.22 7.69 32.77
N ALA A 610 -11.96 9.00 32.69
CA ALA A 610 -10.71 9.55 32.17
C ALA A 610 -9.53 9.26 33.12
N ILE A 611 -9.72 9.30 34.44
CA ILE A 611 -8.67 8.97 35.43
C ILE A 611 -8.19 7.52 35.29
N ARG A 612 -9.05 6.59 34.87
CA ARG A 612 -8.71 5.17 34.69
C ARG A 612 -7.93 4.88 33.41
N VAL A 613 -7.77 5.87 32.54
CA VAL A 613 -7.14 5.72 31.23
C VAL A 613 -5.75 6.35 31.25
N GLU A 614 -4.75 5.61 30.77
CA GLU A 614 -3.40 6.12 30.58
C GLU A 614 -3.36 7.05 29.36
N ALA A 615 -2.72 8.21 29.51
CA ALA A 615 -2.52 9.13 28.41
C ALA A 615 -1.46 8.54 27.45
N PRO A 616 -1.72 8.51 26.13
CA PRO A 616 -0.73 8.07 25.15
C PRO A 616 0.49 9.01 25.15
N PRO A 617 1.68 8.52 24.75
CA PRO A 617 2.89 9.34 24.65
C PRO A 617 2.69 10.46 23.63
N GLN A 618 2.89 11.71 24.06
CA GLN A 618 2.64 12.90 23.23
C GLN A 618 3.66 13.11 22.10
N GLU A 619 4.81 12.42 22.14
CA GLU A 619 5.89 12.57 21.15
C GLU A 619 5.81 11.55 20.01
N ASP A 620 4.96 10.52 20.13
CA ASP A 620 4.84 9.45 19.13
C ASP A 620 3.74 9.76 18.12
N GLU A 621 4.14 10.38 17.00
CA GLU A 621 3.23 10.79 15.92
C GLU A 621 2.36 9.62 15.40
N PRO A 622 2.90 8.43 15.05
CA PRO A 622 2.08 7.27 14.69
C PRO A 622 0.98 6.91 15.70
N ILE A 623 1.29 6.93 17.00
CA ILE A 623 0.30 6.62 18.05
C ILE A 623 -0.81 7.68 18.08
N LEU A 624 -0.44 8.96 18.00
CA LEU A 624 -1.39 10.07 18.01
C LEU A 624 -2.29 10.08 16.75
N LEU A 625 -1.77 9.75 15.57
CA LEU A 625 -2.57 9.61 14.35
C LEU A 625 -3.54 8.41 14.44
N ALA A 626 -3.08 7.28 15.00
CA ALA A 626 -3.94 6.13 15.25
C ALA A 626 -5.04 6.45 16.26
N LEU A 627 -4.73 7.26 17.28
CA LEU A 627 -5.69 7.74 18.27
C LEU A 627 -6.78 8.58 17.61
N LEU A 628 -6.43 9.56 16.76
CA LEU A 628 -7.41 10.35 16.01
C LEU A 628 -8.38 9.46 15.22
N SER A 629 -7.84 8.47 14.51
CA SER A 629 -8.66 7.52 13.73
C SER A 629 -9.55 6.64 14.61
N ARG A 630 -9.12 6.28 15.82
CA ARG A 630 -9.90 5.43 16.75
C ARG A 630 -10.93 6.21 17.57
N ALA A 631 -10.64 7.47 17.90
CA ALA A 631 -11.44 8.32 18.78
C ALA A 631 -12.65 8.97 18.09
N ARG A 632 -12.95 8.62 16.83
CA ARG A 632 -14.12 9.12 16.10
C ARG A 632 -15.42 8.65 16.75
N LEU A 633 -16.41 9.53 16.79
CA LEU A 633 -17.77 9.12 17.14
C LEU A 633 -18.34 8.22 16.04
N THR A 634 -19.14 7.24 16.43
CA THR A 634 -19.72 6.25 15.52
C THR A 634 -20.61 6.87 14.46
N GLU A 635 -21.15 8.05 14.73
CA GLU A 635 -22.06 8.82 13.91
C GLU A 635 -21.34 9.61 12.80
N PHE A 636 -20.02 9.79 12.89
CA PHE A 636 -19.25 10.58 11.92
C PHE A 636 -18.17 9.75 11.23
N HIS A 637 -17.92 10.02 9.94
CA HIS A 637 -16.87 9.35 9.18
C HIS A 637 -15.46 9.75 9.65
N GLY A 638 -15.36 10.94 10.22
CA GLY A 638 -14.12 11.57 10.62
C GLY A 638 -14.37 12.97 11.15
N TYR A 639 -13.33 13.79 11.13
CA TYR A 639 -13.36 15.18 11.57
C TYR A 639 -13.22 16.13 10.37
N ALA A 640 -14.06 17.15 10.31
CA ALA A 640 -13.88 18.30 9.43
C ALA A 640 -13.24 19.43 10.27
N LEU A 641 -11.97 19.69 10.04
CA LEU A 641 -11.18 20.67 10.79
C LEU A 641 -11.24 22.01 10.06
N PHE A 642 -11.72 23.06 10.72
CA PHE A 642 -11.86 24.39 10.15
C PHE A 642 -10.86 25.33 10.80
N LEU A 643 -10.03 25.99 10.00
CA LEU A 643 -9.03 26.93 10.49
C LEU A 643 -9.16 28.25 9.72
N ASP A 644 -9.61 29.30 10.39
CA ASP A 644 -9.68 30.63 9.80
C ASP A 644 -8.47 31.49 10.19
N LEU A 645 -7.69 31.88 9.19
CA LEU A 645 -6.55 32.77 9.31
C LEU A 645 -6.79 34.10 8.60
N SER A 646 -8.06 34.44 8.31
CA SER A 646 -8.45 35.61 7.50
C SER A 646 -8.68 36.90 8.30
N ALA A 647 -8.80 36.83 9.63
CA ALA A 647 -9.01 38.00 10.50
C ALA A 647 -8.62 37.69 11.96
N PRO A 648 -8.10 38.64 12.77
CA PRO A 648 -7.33 39.84 12.45
C PRO A 648 -5.83 39.54 12.25
N TRP A 649 -5.47 38.29 11.92
CA TRP A 649 -4.07 37.85 11.77
C TRP A 649 -3.29 38.58 10.70
N ASP A 650 -3.97 39.07 9.67
CA ASP A 650 -3.43 39.92 8.61
C ASP A 650 -2.70 41.15 9.17
N ALA A 651 -3.11 41.64 10.35
CA ALA A 651 -2.47 42.76 11.03
C ALA A 651 -1.20 42.37 11.81
N PHE A 652 -1.08 41.10 12.24
CA PHE A 652 0.00 40.65 13.13
C PHE A 652 1.15 39.97 12.40
N LEU A 653 0.90 39.35 11.24
CA LEU A 653 1.92 38.67 10.45
C LEU A 653 1.79 39.01 8.96
N PRO A 654 2.84 39.53 8.31
CA PRO A 654 2.92 39.61 6.86
C PRO A 654 2.58 38.28 6.20
N SER A 655 1.83 38.31 5.09
CA SER A 655 1.37 37.11 4.35
C SER A 655 2.47 36.05 4.17
N PRO A 656 3.72 36.38 3.76
CA PRO A 656 4.78 35.37 3.63
C PRO A 656 5.10 34.60 4.92
N LEU A 657 5.15 35.29 6.06
CA LEU A 657 5.43 34.67 7.36
C LEU A 657 4.26 33.80 7.83
N LEU A 658 3.02 34.22 7.57
CA LEU A 658 1.84 33.39 7.86
C LEU A 658 1.92 32.07 7.08
N TRP A 659 2.24 32.12 5.79
CA TRP A 659 2.40 30.93 4.96
C TRP A 659 3.54 30.01 5.43
N GLU A 660 4.65 30.56 5.95
CA GLU A 660 5.70 29.76 6.58
C GLU A 660 5.22 29.04 7.85
N ARG A 661 4.37 29.68 8.65
CA ARG A 661 3.78 29.09 9.87
C ARG A 661 2.73 28.03 9.56
N VAL A 662 2.01 28.17 8.45
CA VAL A 662 0.98 27.21 8.02
C VAL A 662 1.59 26.01 7.28
N ARG A 663 2.77 26.16 6.67
CA ARG A 663 3.43 25.11 5.90
C ARG A 663 3.60 23.77 6.64
N PRO A 664 4.01 23.71 7.91
CA PRO A 664 4.04 22.45 8.68
C PRO A 664 2.69 21.73 8.71
N LEU A 665 1.60 22.48 8.88
CA LEU A 665 0.25 21.92 8.90
C LEU A 665 -0.16 21.37 7.54
N LEU A 666 0.14 22.09 6.45
CA LEU A 666 -0.11 21.62 5.09
C LEU A 666 0.65 20.33 4.76
N LYS A 667 1.90 20.21 5.24
CA LYS A 667 2.70 18.97 5.07
C LYS A 667 2.10 17.76 5.79
N MET A 668 1.30 18.00 6.84
CA MET A 668 0.68 16.93 7.63
C MET A 668 -0.66 16.45 7.05
N VAL A 669 -1.27 17.21 6.12
CA VAL A 669 -2.59 16.90 5.53
C VAL A 669 -2.71 15.46 5.02
N PRO A 670 -1.77 14.89 4.22
CA PRO A 670 -1.91 13.51 3.76
C PRO A 670 -1.95 12.47 4.89
N ARG A 671 -1.33 12.78 6.05
CA ARG A 671 -1.37 11.91 7.23
C ARG A 671 -2.66 12.09 8.02
N LEU A 672 -3.15 13.33 8.12
CA LEU A 672 -4.46 13.64 8.71
C LEU A 672 -5.60 12.97 7.94
N GLU A 673 -5.57 13.00 6.60
CA GLU A 673 -6.62 12.38 5.77
C GLU A 673 -6.65 10.86 5.93
N LYS A 674 -5.49 10.21 6.10
CA LYS A 674 -5.41 8.79 6.47
C LYS A 674 -6.00 8.50 7.85
N ALA A 675 -5.98 9.49 8.75
CA ALA A 675 -6.65 9.43 10.05
C ALA A 675 -8.12 9.92 9.97
N HIS A 676 -8.66 10.16 8.77
CA HIS A 676 -10.00 10.69 8.52
C HIS A 676 -10.23 12.10 9.10
N CYS A 677 -9.20 12.93 9.11
CA CYS A 677 -9.27 14.35 9.43
C CYS A 677 -9.10 15.16 8.15
N HIS A 678 -10.14 15.89 7.73
CA HIS A 678 -10.11 16.73 6.54
C HIS A 678 -10.02 18.20 6.93
N LEU A 679 -9.02 18.90 6.42
CA LEU A 679 -8.67 20.24 6.87
C LEU A 679 -9.14 21.30 5.86
N LYS A 680 -9.98 22.23 6.30
CA LYS A 680 -10.47 23.39 5.55
C LYS A 680 -9.82 24.65 6.15
N ILE A 681 -8.85 25.22 5.44
CA ILE A 681 -8.12 26.40 5.92
C ILE A 681 -8.53 27.61 5.09
N ALA A 682 -8.93 28.70 5.72
CA ALA A 682 -9.01 30.00 5.06
C ALA A 682 -7.76 30.83 5.35
N VAL A 683 -7.07 31.28 4.30
CA VAL A 683 -5.83 32.08 4.39
C VAL A 683 -5.83 33.20 3.37
N PRO A 684 -5.14 34.32 3.64
CA PRO A 684 -4.94 35.37 2.65
C PRO A 684 -4.18 34.86 1.44
N THR A 685 -4.48 35.42 0.27
CA THR A 685 -3.73 35.14 -0.97
C THR A 685 -2.23 35.40 -0.75
N PRO A 686 -1.34 34.44 -1.07
CA PRO A 686 0.09 34.63 -0.94
C PRO A 686 0.57 35.70 -1.93
N GLN A 687 1.44 36.61 -1.48
CA GLN A 687 2.22 37.47 -2.37
C GLN A 687 3.40 36.65 -2.93
N GLY A 688 3.13 35.81 -3.93
CA GLY A 688 4.15 34.98 -4.59
C GLY A 688 3.79 33.49 -4.71
N PHE A 689 4.64 32.73 -5.40
CA PHE A 689 4.43 31.30 -5.58
C PHE A 689 4.81 30.52 -4.32
N VAL A 690 3.81 30.00 -3.63
CA VAL A 690 3.98 28.98 -2.60
C VAL A 690 3.52 27.66 -3.19
N PRO A 691 4.39 26.65 -3.38
CA PRO A 691 3.93 25.32 -3.78
C PRO A 691 3.08 24.73 -2.66
N ILE A 692 1.77 24.68 -2.87
CA ILE A 692 0.81 24.07 -1.95
C ILE A 692 0.57 22.65 -2.43
N THR A 693 0.83 21.65 -1.59
CA THR A 693 0.57 20.23 -1.89
C THR A 693 -0.90 19.86 -1.73
N VAL A 694 -1.68 20.75 -1.11
CA VAL A 694 -3.11 20.67 -0.88
C VAL A 694 -3.80 21.50 -1.96
N GLU A 695 -4.96 21.04 -2.40
CA GLU A 695 -5.77 21.81 -3.35
C GLU A 695 -6.16 23.17 -2.78
N SER A 696 -6.17 24.17 -3.65
CA SER A 696 -6.45 25.55 -3.31
C SER A 696 -7.57 26.07 -4.19
N VAL A 697 -8.60 26.65 -3.57
CA VAL A 697 -9.68 27.35 -4.25
C VAL A 697 -9.54 28.84 -3.98
N HIS A 698 -9.64 29.65 -5.03
CA HIS A 698 -9.61 31.10 -4.93
C HIS A 698 -11.04 31.65 -4.94
N LEU A 699 -11.41 32.41 -3.91
CA LEU A 699 -12.71 33.06 -3.83
C LEU A 699 -12.67 34.40 -4.55
N GLU A 700 -13.34 34.45 -5.70
CA GLU A 700 -13.55 35.65 -6.50
C GLU A 700 -15.03 35.80 -6.83
N TRP A 701 -15.64 36.91 -6.43
CA TRP A 701 -17.06 37.15 -6.65
C TRP A 701 -17.28 37.99 -7.90
N SER A 702 -18.07 37.46 -8.83
CA SER A 702 -18.51 38.23 -9.98
C SER A 702 -19.61 39.24 -9.58
N PRO A 703 -19.75 40.36 -10.30
CA PRO A 703 -20.84 41.32 -10.08
C PRO A 703 -22.22 40.65 -10.06
N GLU A 704 -22.48 39.70 -10.96
CA GLU A 704 -23.76 39.00 -11.03
C GLU A 704 -24.05 38.17 -9.76
N ARG A 705 -23.02 37.56 -9.16
CA ARG A 705 -23.16 36.81 -7.91
C ARG A 705 -23.36 37.73 -6.73
N LEU A 706 -22.64 38.85 -6.66
CA LEU A 706 -22.86 39.87 -5.62
C LEU A 706 -24.25 40.51 -5.74
N GLY A 707 -24.73 40.76 -6.95
CA GLY A 707 -26.10 41.23 -7.20
C GLY A 707 -27.15 40.26 -6.66
N LYS A 708 -26.95 38.93 -6.84
CA LYS A 708 -27.82 37.91 -6.23
C LYS A 708 -27.76 37.93 -4.70
N VAL A 709 -26.59 38.14 -4.11
CA VAL A 709 -26.44 38.29 -2.65
C VAL A 709 -27.25 39.48 -2.15
N LEU A 710 -27.13 40.63 -2.82
CA LEU A 710 -27.88 41.84 -2.49
C LEU A 710 -29.40 41.65 -2.61
N ASP A 711 -29.86 41.16 -3.77
CA ASP A 711 -31.28 40.90 -4.04
C ASP A 711 -31.90 39.95 -3.01
N GLN A 712 -31.23 38.84 -2.69
CA GLN A 712 -31.71 37.89 -1.69
C GLN A 712 -31.77 38.50 -0.27
N ARG A 713 -30.79 39.32 0.09
CA ARG A 713 -30.75 40.03 1.38
C ARG A 713 -31.89 41.04 1.49
N LEU A 714 -32.10 41.86 0.47
CA LEU A 714 -33.18 42.86 0.44
C LEU A 714 -34.56 42.21 0.54
N ARG A 715 -34.85 41.22 -0.31
CA ARG A 715 -36.16 40.55 -0.30
C ARG A 715 -36.50 39.94 1.05
N ARG A 716 -35.49 39.40 1.74
CA ARG A 716 -35.69 38.72 3.03
C ARG A 716 -36.00 39.68 4.18
N VAL A 717 -35.59 40.94 4.07
CA VAL A 717 -35.95 41.99 5.05
C VAL A 717 -37.17 42.81 4.63
N GLY A 718 -37.78 42.49 3.48
CA GLY A 718 -38.94 43.21 2.93
C GLY A 718 -38.61 44.35 1.95
N GLY A 719 -37.34 44.50 1.57
CA GLY A 719 -36.91 45.46 0.55
C GLY A 719 -36.97 44.88 -0.87
N GLU A 720 -37.31 45.72 -1.85
CA GLU A 720 -37.29 45.32 -3.27
C GLU A 720 -36.01 45.79 -3.98
N SER A 721 -35.51 46.98 -3.64
CA SER A 721 -34.33 47.61 -4.25
C SER A 721 -33.82 48.76 -3.38
N LEU A 722 -32.54 49.11 -3.51
CA LEU A 722 -31.96 50.29 -2.88
C LEU A 722 -32.46 51.60 -3.49
N ALA A 723 -33.16 51.56 -4.63
CA ALA A 723 -33.85 52.72 -5.19
C ALA A 723 -34.83 53.40 -4.21
N GLN A 724 -35.30 52.67 -3.19
CA GLN A 724 -36.15 53.19 -2.11
C GLN A 724 -35.42 54.17 -1.18
N LEU A 725 -34.08 54.15 -1.14
CA LEU A 725 -33.27 55.06 -0.33
C LEU A 725 -33.17 56.46 -0.94
N PHE A 726 -33.40 56.59 -2.24
CA PHE A 726 -33.09 57.81 -2.98
C PHE A 726 -34.32 58.70 -3.22
N GLY A 727 -34.07 60.00 -3.38
CA GLY A 727 -35.06 60.98 -3.82
C GLY A 727 -35.30 60.96 -5.34
N PRO A 728 -35.90 62.03 -5.90
CA PRO A 728 -36.14 62.15 -7.34
C PRO A 728 -34.86 62.09 -8.19
N ASP A 729 -33.73 62.58 -7.67
CA ASP A 729 -32.43 62.63 -8.34
C ASP A 729 -31.62 61.32 -8.15
N ARG A 730 -32.29 60.17 -8.24
CA ARG A 730 -31.69 58.85 -8.03
C ARG A 730 -30.93 58.35 -9.27
N PRO A 731 -29.89 57.52 -9.11
CA PRO A 731 -29.31 56.78 -10.23
C PRO A 731 -30.34 55.81 -10.83
N ASP A 732 -30.18 55.48 -12.12
CA ASP A 732 -31.08 54.56 -12.84
C ASP A 732 -31.05 53.13 -12.25
N ASP A 733 -29.88 52.68 -11.79
CA ASP A 733 -29.66 51.37 -11.17
C ASP A 733 -28.73 51.48 -9.93
N PRO A 734 -29.26 51.87 -8.76
CA PRO A 734 -28.47 51.97 -7.53
C PRO A 734 -27.92 50.61 -7.07
N ASP A 735 -28.65 49.52 -7.34
CA ASP A 735 -28.25 48.18 -6.93
C ASP A 735 -27.03 47.72 -7.73
N GLY A 736 -27.09 47.85 -9.06
CA GLY A 736 -25.98 47.58 -9.96
C GLY A 736 -24.76 48.44 -9.65
N TRP A 737 -24.97 49.73 -9.40
CA TRP A 737 -23.86 50.65 -9.09
C TRP A 737 -23.10 50.24 -7.82
N ILE A 738 -23.82 49.88 -6.73
CA ILE A 738 -23.18 49.44 -5.48
C ILE A 738 -22.47 48.10 -5.65
N VAL A 739 -23.05 47.19 -6.44
CA VAL A 739 -22.45 45.90 -6.77
C VAL A 739 -21.15 46.08 -7.56
N GLU A 740 -21.14 46.97 -8.55
CA GLU A 740 -19.93 47.34 -9.30
C GLU A 740 -18.89 48.00 -8.38
N ALA A 741 -19.33 48.95 -7.55
CA ALA A 741 -18.48 49.63 -6.58
C ALA A 741 -17.91 48.68 -5.52
N ALA A 742 -18.55 47.55 -5.24
CA ALA A 742 -18.02 46.54 -4.33
C ALA A 742 -16.80 45.80 -4.89
N GLN A 743 -16.51 45.90 -6.20
CA GLN A 743 -15.32 45.34 -6.86
C GLN A 743 -15.06 43.86 -6.52
N GLY A 744 -16.11 43.04 -6.48
CA GLY A 744 -16.00 41.62 -6.18
C GLY A 744 -15.76 41.29 -4.69
N SER A 745 -15.92 42.25 -3.77
CA SER A 745 -15.76 42.05 -2.32
C SER A 745 -17.10 42.10 -1.58
N PRO A 746 -17.60 40.96 -1.04
CA PRO A 746 -18.77 40.94 -0.18
C PRO A 746 -18.67 41.88 1.03
N ARG A 747 -17.48 42.00 1.64
CA ARG A 747 -17.28 42.93 2.76
C ARG A 747 -17.46 44.38 2.33
N ARG A 748 -16.93 44.74 1.16
CA ARG A 748 -17.08 46.10 0.61
C ARG A 748 -18.54 46.40 0.28
N LEU A 749 -19.29 45.42 -0.25
CA LEU A 749 -20.74 45.51 -0.45
C LEU A 749 -21.48 45.81 0.87
N VAL A 750 -21.15 45.09 1.96
CA VAL A 750 -21.74 45.32 3.28
C VAL A 750 -21.43 46.73 3.81
N ARG A 751 -20.17 47.18 3.69
CA ARG A 751 -19.76 48.53 4.11
C ARG A 751 -20.49 49.63 3.37
N LEU A 752 -20.49 49.57 2.04
CA LEU A 752 -21.16 50.56 1.20
C LEU A 752 -22.66 50.60 1.53
N GLY A 753 -23.29 49.43 1.67
CA GLY A 753 -24.69 49.32 2.08
C GLY A 753 -24.98 49.95 3.44
N ASN A 754 -24.18 49.64 4.46
CA ASN A 754 -24.33 50.22 5.79
C ASN A 754 -24.17 51.74 5.78
N ARG A 755 -23.19 52.29 5.05
CA ARG A 755 -23.03 53.75 4.92
C ARG A 755 -24.23 54.43 4.28
N LEU A 756 -24.84 53.79 3.28
CA LEU A 756 -26.07 54.32 2.68
C LEU A 756 -27.24 54.28 3.65
N LEU A 757 -27.37 53.22 4.44
CA LEU A 757 -28.40 53.17 5.49
C LEU A 757 -28.17 54.23 6.57
N GLU A 758 -26.93 54.46 7.00
CA GLU A 758 -26.57 55.53 7.93
C GLU A 758 -26.97 56.90 7.38
N GLY A 759 -26.51 57.22 6.16
CA GLY A 759 -26.85 58.47 5.49
C GLY A 759 -28.37 58.65 5.29
N PHE A 760 -29.09 57.57 5.00
CA PHE A 760 -30.54 57.59 4.88
C PHE A 760 -31.23 57.83 6.24
N GLY A 761 -30.77 57.19 7.31
CA GLY A 761 -31.28 57.42 8.66
C GLY A 761 -31.10 58.86 9.12
N GLU A 762 -30.00 59.49 8.72
CA GLU A 762 -29.71 60.89 9.01
C GLU A 762 -30.56 61.86 8.17
N LYS A 763 -30.60 61.66 6.84
CA LYS A 763 -31.15 62.65 5.87
C LYS A 763 -32.57 62.35 5.41
N GLY A 764 -33.05 61.13 5.58
CA GLY A 764 -34.35 60.62 5.13
C GLY A 764 -34.46 60.33 3.63
N ARG A 765 -33.70 61.03 2.77
CA ARG A 765 -33.54 60.70 1.34
C ARG A 765 -32.11 60.98 0.90
N LEU A 766 -31.58 60.07 0.08
CA LEU A 766 -30.25 60.20 -0.51
C LEU A 766 -30.31 60.81 -1.91
N SER A 767 -29.23 61.49 -2.28
CA SER A 767 -28.92 61.95 -3.64
C SER A 767 -27.81 61.09 -4.26
N ILE A 768 -27.60 61.21 -5.58
CA ILE A 768 -26.46 60.55 -6.25
C ILE A 768 -25.11 60.94 -5.63
N ARG A 769 -24.97 62.17 -5.11
CA ARG A 769 -23.73 62.64 -4.47
C ARG A 769 -23.43 61.91 -3.17
N ASP A 770 -24.46 61.48 -2.44
CA ASP A 770 -24.26 60.70 -1.21
C ASP A 770 -23.72 59.31 -1.52
N LEU A 771 -24.15 58.74 -2.65
CA LEU A 771 -23.66 57.46 -3.15
C LEU A 771 -22.20 57.56 -3.62
N GLU A 772 -21.88 58.59 -4.40
CA GLU A 772 -20.50 58.90 -4.83
C GLU A 772 -19.58 59.12 -3.61
N ALA A 773 -20.04 59.88 -2.61
CA ALA A 773 -19.28 60.15 -1.40
C ALA A 773 -19.00 58.87 -0.59
N ALA A 774 -19.99 57.97 -0.47
CA ALA A 774 -19.82 56.71 0.25
C ALA A 774 -18.73 55.82 -0.39
N VAL A 775 -18.64 55.82 -1.73
CA VAL A 775 -17.58 55.10 -2.46
C VAL A 775 -16.23 55.78 -2.36
N GLU A 776 -16.17 57.09 -2.54
CA GLU A 776 -14.92 57.85 -2.42
C GLU A 776 -14.30 57.68 -1.02
N GLU A 777 -15.14 57.69 0.02
CA GLU A 777 -14.70 57.42 1.39
C GLU A 777 -14.18 55.99 1.55
N GLU A 778 -14.79 54.99 0.91
CA GLU A 778 -14.34 53.60 1.01
C GLU A 778 -13.02 53.39 0.26
N ASP A 779 -12.87 54.00 -0.90
CA ASP A 779 -11.61 53.98 -1.64
C ASP A 779 -10.48 54.63 -0.84
N LYS A 780 -10.77 55.67 -0.05
CA LYS A 780 -9.81 56.29 0.88
C LYS A 780 -9.43 55.40 2.06
N VAL A 781 -10.33 54.54 2.53
CA VAL A 781 -10.04 53.57 3.61
C VAL A 781 -9.20 52.39 3.10
N MET A 782 -9.34 52.06 1.81
CA MET A 782 -8.67 50.91 1.19
C MET A 782 -7.31 51.24 0.55
N GLY A 783 -7.08 52.49 0.14
CA GLY A 783 -5.80 52.98 -0.38
C GLY A 783 -4.84 53.41 0.72
#